data_AF-A0A1Y1WVK8-F1
#
_entry.id   AF-A0A1Y1WVK8-F1
#
_cell.length_a   1.000
_cell.length_b   1.000
_cell.length_c   1.000
_cell.angle_alpha   90.00
_cell.angle_beta   90.00
_cell.angle_gamma   90.00
#
_symmetry.space_group_name_H-M   'P 1'
#
loop_
_entity.id
_entity.type
_entity.pdbx_description
1 polymer ?
#
loop_
_entity_poly.entity_id
_entity_poly.type
_entity_poly.pdbx_seq_one_letter_code
_entity_poly.pdbx_strand_id
1 'polypeptide(L)'
;MNLKILLVFLSYISITFAASLSCKQVKKKVCSSCSNDNYQCKTDTNGNIYSLLINNQNFSNGIPDIIFTITSLKDFKITSIPSKIENLKKLRRLDLRVNKLTELPKEIGKLSNLKYLKLSNNDIVSLPSSIGNLKSLIKLYFTNCKLTSIPSSIKNLVNLEELVLDDNCIEELPSELIGKSYVSFKNNNGNRCNNSCSKLKNKICSTCKTDDFECKANENGDIYHLKIKNNDFSEAIPDDIFDLTSLEYLSLESNQISFISGKITNLENLNELNLINNQLRFLPYNIGSISNLKILSLDNNCIEHLPWSIDQDKVNVSLENNGVWRCSKLPVVYLTTSIKDWDEMTSKEDSKIWDTDSEISIISPEKEEWSFTTKKTSVRLRGNTTRFEQKKPFNIKLDKKQSILGMPESKRWVLIANYFDSSYLRNELANYLSECLDLYHVNGQFVNLVLNGQYNGLYWLAESIKVDKNRINIDDGKKGMTDDEDKDYLIEIDTNYDEPIKFISNIRRLPYMIKNDDYMIDDETKELTTGGKARLERFKNRINNLEKLLYPDFEDVEDIGVIEDITELDNIKRINTNKCSVPDESYNKIIDIDTFAKLWVVNEIMSNLDFRNPRSVFFTYEMKTNKFKAGPVWDYDYASLYLNEDGELLLSKSIYYNALFKSPSFIKRLKEIKEEYFGNIDLEKYIDSMSEKLSTDAEYDLLYWGIHEHPLKGFVGENHNDYVEFLKLVVTVKLSVVIDNIDKL
;
A
#
# COMPACT_ATOMS: atom_id res chain seq x y z
N MET A 1 19.87 29.17 -47.26
CA MET A 1 20.36 29.88 -48.48
C MET A 1 20.30 31.36 -48.18
N ASN A 2 21.32 32.21 -48.23
CA ASN A 2 22.71 32.21 -48.70
C ASN A 2 23.35 33.40 -47.95
N LEU A 3 24.45 33.33 -47.17
CA LEU A 3 25.85 33.08 -47.54
C LEU A 3 26.23 33.48 -48.97
N LYS A 4 27.00 34.58 -49.11
CA LYS A 4 28.29 34.71 -49.84
C LYS A 4 28.61 36.21 -50.06
N ILE A 5 29.65 36.78 -49.41
CA ILE A 5 31.10 36.82 -49.83
C ILE A 5 31.32 37.91 -50.92
N LEU A 6 32.35 38.78 -51.00
CA LEU A 6 33.59 39.09 -50.25
C LEU A 6 34.39 40.13 -51.11
N LEU A 7 35.32 40.89 -50.50
CA LEU A 7 36.43 41.73 -51.07
C LEU A 7 36.04 43.10 -51.66
N VAL A 8 36.69 44.22 -51.32
CA VAL A 8 38.12 44.56 -51.56
C VAL A 8 38.74 45.43 -50.44
N PHE A 9 40.05 45.24 -50.28
CA PHE A 9 41.03 45.73 -49.31
C PHE A 9 41.68 47.10 -49.69
N LEU A 10 42.36 47.73 -48.69
CA LEU A 10 43.37 48.83 -48.74
C LEU A 10 42.82 50.25 -48.97
N SER A 11 43.28 51.34 -48.33
CA SER A 11 44.52 51.71 -47.60
C SER A 11 44.20 53.00 -46.80
N TYR A 12 44.66 53.23 -45.59
CA TYR A 12 46.03 53.64 -45.26
C TYR A 12 46.28 53.43 -43.76
N ILE A 13 47.48 52.94 -43.44
CA ILE A 13 48.07 53.05 -42.12
C ILE A 13 48.25 54.55 -41.83
N SER A 14 47.47 55.07 -40.89
CA SER A 14 48.00 56.07 -39.97
C SER A 14 48.08 55.38 -38.62
N ILE A 15 49.30 55.22 -38.12
CA ILE A 15 49.56 55.02 -36.70
C ILE A 15 48.93 56.23 -36.00
N THR A 16 47.69 56.07 -35.55
CA THR A 16 47.18 56.84 -34.44
C THR A 16 47.26 55.89 -33.28
N PHE A 17 48.11 56.24 -32.30
CA PHE A 17 47.92 55.80 -30.93
C PHE A 17 46.41 55.76 -30.70
N ALA A 18 45.85 54.58 -30.41
CA ALA A 18 44.44 54.48 -30.05
C ALA A 18 44.27 55.45 -28.88
N ALA A 19 43.73 56.64 -29.17
CA ALA A 19 43.61 57.69 -28.18
C ALA A 19 42.77 57.07 -27.08
N SER A 20 43.39 56.83 -25.93
CA SER A 20 42.73 56.27 -24.77
C SER A 20 41.51 57.15 -24.51
N LEU A 21 40.30 56.61 -24.70
CA LEU A 21 39.10 57.41 -24.52
C LEU A 21 39.07 57.91 -23.08
N SER A 22 39.02 59.23 -22.91
CA SER A 22 38.93 59.84 -21.58
C SER A 22 37.60 59.48 -20.92
N CYS A 23 37.59 59.43 -19.60
CA CYS A 23 36.36 59.25 -18.82
C CYS A 23 35.25 60.24 -19.19
N LYS A 24 35.60 61.41 -19.72
CA LYS A 24 34.64 62.41 -20.20
C LYS A 24 33.95 61.97 -21.52
N GLN A 25 34.69 61.34 -22.43
CA GLN A 25 34.16 60.79 -23.68
C GLN A 25 33.26 59.57 -23.43
N VAL A 26 33.61 58.74 -22.44
CA VAL A 26 32.78 57.60 -22.02
C VAL A 26 31.49 58.07 -21.35
N LYS A 27 31.54 59.08 -20.46
CA LYS A 27 30.34 59.68 -19.86
C LYS A 27 29.37 60.16 -20.94
N LYS A 28 29.87 60.86 -21.96
CA LYS A 28 29.04 61.41 -23.05
C LYS A 28 28.36 60.34 -23.90
N LYS A 29 28.99 59.17 -24.10
CA LYS A 29 28.45 58.06 -24.90
C LYS A 29 27.53 57.13 -24.12
N VAL A 30 27.76 56.97 -22.81
CA VAL A 30 27.06 55.98 -22.00
C VAL A 30 25.95 56.61 -21.14
N CYS A 31 26.10 57.86 -20.73
CA CYS A 31 25.07 58.61 -20.00
C CYS A 31 25.38 60.11 -19.95
N SER A 32 24.93 60.86 -20.97
CA SER A 32 25.18 62.31 -21.07
C SER A 32 24.52 63.15 -19.97
N SER A 33 23.52 62.60 -19.27
CA SER A 33 22.72 63.25 -18.22
C SER A 33 22.93 62.66 -16.81
N CYS A 34 23.89 61.75 -16.61
CA CYS A 34 24.13 61.16 -15.28
C CYS A 34 24.75 62.16 -14.29
N SER A 35 24.21 62.17 -13.06
CA SER A 35 24.86 62.78 -11.90
C SER A 35 26.22 62.13 -11.63
N ASN A 36 27.10 62.81 -10.90
CA ASN A 36 28.41 62.26 -10.54
C ASN A 36 28.30 61.04 -9.60
N ASP A 37 27.15 60.84 -8.95
CA ASP A 37 26.88 59.68 -8.10
C ASP A 37 26.52 58.42 -8.90
N ASN A 38 26.00 58.60 -10.14
CA ASN A 38 25.56 57.52 -11.02
C ASN A 38 26.57 57.16 -12.11
N TYR A 39 27.65 57.94 -12.23
CA TYR A 39 28.75 57.69 -13.15
C TYR A 39 30.09 58.00 -12.48
N GLN A 40 30.93 57.00 -12.29
CA GLN A 40 32.34 57.19 -11.92
C GLN A 40 33.24 56.51 -12.93
N CYS A 41 34.35 57.15 -13.29
CA CYS A 41 35.32 56.56 -14.18
C CYS A 41 36.73 57.00 -13.76
N LYS A 42 37.67 56.05 -13.72
CA LYS A 42 39.08 56.29 -13.38
C LYS A 42 39.99 55.69 -14.45
N THR A 43 41.03 56.43 -14.81
CA THR A 43 42.06 56.04 -15.79
C THR A 43 43.41 55.83 -15.12
N ASP A 44 44.19 54.87 -15.61
CA ASP A 44 45.56 54.63 -15.14
C ASP A 44 46.50 55.74 -15.65
N THR A 45 47.78 55.66 -15.29
CA THR A 45 48.81 56.63 -15.72
C THR A 45 49.01 56.68 -17.24
N ASN A 46 48.51 55.68 -17.98
CA ASN A 46 48.58 55.58 -19.43
C ASN A 46 47.24 55.98 -20.10
N GLY A 47 46.27 56.51 -19.33
CA GLY A 47 44.96 56.94 -19.83
C GLY A 47 43.94 55.82 -20.00
N ASN A 48 44.27 54.56 -19.69
CA ASN A 48 43.33 53.44 -19.84
C ASN A 48 42.32 53.40 -18.69
N ILE A 49 41.04 53.28 -19.01
CA ILE A 49 39.97 53.17 -18.01
C ILE A 49 40.12 51.85 -17.25
N TYR A 50 40.33 51.91 -15.93
CA TYR A 50 40.44 50.74 -15.07
C TYR A 50 39.29 50.58 -14.06
N SER A 51 38.46 51.61 -13.94
CA SER A 51 37.27 51.64 -13.09
C SER A 51 36.18 52.41 -13.83
N LEU A 52 35.00 51.82 -13.93
CA LEU A 52 33.82 52.40 -14.55
C LEU A 52 32.60 51.92 -13.76
N LEU A 53 31.95 52.83 -13.04
CA LEU A 53 30.70 52.61 -12.31
C LEU A 53 29.58 53.33 -13.06
N ILE A 54 28.53 52.60 -13.41
CA ILE A 54 27.33 53.12 -14.07
C ILE A 54 26.13 52.51 -13.33
N ASN A 55 25.45 53.30 -12.49
CA ASN A 55 24.30 52.82 -11.73
C ASN A 55 22.99 53.20 -12.43
N ASN A 56 21.99 52.30 -12.38
CA ASN A 56 20.61 52.50 -12.85
C ASN A 56 20.50 53.04 -14.29
N GLN A 57 20.96 52.28 -15.29
CA GLN A 57 20.71 52.63 -16.70
C GLN A 57 20.01 51.49 -17.43
N ASN A 58 18.86 51.81 -18.03
CA ASN A 58 18.12 50.93 -18.93
C ASN A 58 18.79 51.00 -20.31
N PHE A 59 19.61 50.01 -20.66
CA PHE A 59 20.33 49.93 -21.95
C PHE A 59 19.41 49.49 -23.11
N SER A 60 18.26 50.16 -23.27
CA SER A 60 17.26 49.82 -24.29
C SER A 60 17.77 49.93 -25.74
N ASN A 61 18.80 50.75 -25.97
CA ASN A 61 19.44 50.94 -27.29
C ASN A 61 20.75 50.13 -27.49
N GLY A 62 20.98 49.13 -26.65
CA GLY A 62 22.18 48.29 -26.70
C GLY A 62 23.35 48.81 -25.85
N ILE A 63 24.27 47.90 -25.54
CA ILE A 63 25.46 48.15 -24.74
C ILE A 63 26.48 48.88 -25.64
N PRO A 64 26.94 50.10 -25.30
CA PRO A 64 27.84 50.85 -26.17
C PRO A 64 29.17 50.13 -26.44
N ASP A 65 29.68 50.17 -27.68
CA ASP A 65 30.91 49.47 -28.11
C ASP A 65 32.14 49.73 -27.22
N ILE A 66 32.15 50.88 -26.53
CA ILE A 66 33.17 51.26 -25.56
C ILE A 66 33.35 50.20 -24.46
N ILE A 67 32.27 49.51 -24.07
CA ILE A 67 32.29 48.50 -23.02
C ILE A 67 33.14 47.28 -23.46
N PHE A 68 33.24 47.00 -24.76
CA PHE A 68 34.10 45.93 -25.29
C PHE A 68 35.60 46.26 -25.28
N THR A 69 35.98 47.48 -24.94
CA THR A 69 37.39 47.90 -24.80
C THR A 69 37.90 47.83 -23.36
N ILE A 70 37.01 47.55 -22.40
CA ILE A 70 37.35 47.55 -20.97
C ILE A 70 38.25 46.35 -20.64
N THR A 71 39.39 46.65 -20.04
CA THR A 71 40.39 45.66 -19.60
C THR A 71 40.36 45.42 -18.09
N SER A 72 39.73 46.30 -17.31
CA SER A 72 39.55 46.17 -15.86
C SER A 72 38.20 46.73 -15.39
N LEU A 73 37.46 45.96 -14.59
CA LEU A 73 36.22 46.36 -13.91
C LEU A 73 36.41 46.22 -12.39
N LYS A 74 36.02 47.24 -11.61
CA LYS A 74 36.08 47.25 -10.13
C LYS A 74 34.90 48.01 -9.51
N ASP A 75 34.58 47.69 -8.24
CA ASP A 75 33.66 48.41 -7.36
C ASP A 75 32.22 48.50 -7.88
N PHE A 76 31.51 47.37 -7.80
CA PHE A 76 30.08 47.30 -8.09
C PHE A 76 29.31 47.18 -6.77
N LYS A 77 28.06 47.62 -6.72
CA LYS A 77 27.11 47.31 -5.64
C LYS A 77 26.02 46.40 -6.21
N ILE A 78 26.40 45.19 -6.59
CA ILE A 78 25.57 44.25 -7.34
C ILE A 78 25.27 42.99 -6.54
N THR A 79 24.10 42.42 -6.81
CA THR A 79 23.62 41.14 -6.26
C THR A 79 23.74 40.00 -7.26
N SER A 80 23.92 40.29 -8.56
CA SER A 80 24.14 39.28 -9.60
C SER A 80 25.01 39.81 -10.76
N ILE A 81 25.62 38.88 -11.51
CA ILE A 81 26.34 39.17 -12.75
C ILE A 81 25.48 38.70 -13.93
N PRO A 82 25.15 39.57 -14.90
CA PRO A 82 24.35 39.17 -16.05
C PRO A 82 25.14 38.25 -17.00
N SER A 83 24.45 37.30 -17.65
CA SER A 83 25.03 36.37 -18.63
C SER A 83 25.77 37.08 -19.78
N LYS A 84 25.35 38.29 -20.15
CA LYS A 84 26.00 39.14 -21.15
C LYS A 84 27.45 39.54 -20.82
N ILE A 85 27.96 39.23 -19.61
CA ILE A 85 29.38 39.42 -19.27
C ILE A 85 30.31 38.72 -20.26
N GLU A 86 29.87 37.63 -20.90
CA GLU A 86 30.62 36.91 -21.93
C GLU A 86 31.12 37.79 -23.08
N ASN A 87 30.48 38.94 -23.33
CA ASN A 87 30.84 39.84 -24.42
C ASN A 87 32.12 40.67 -24.13
N LEU A 88 32.59 40.69 -22.88
CA LEU A 88 33.79 41.44 -22.47
C LEU A 88 35.09 40.67 -22.77
N LYS A 89 35.27 40.25 -24.04
CA LYS A 89 36.38 39.35 -24.44
C LYS A 89 37.78 39.90 -24.16
N LYS A 90 37.94 41.21 -23.99
CA LYS A 90 39.23 41.87 -23.68
C LYS A 90 39.48 42.04 -22.18
N LEU A 91 38.54 41.67 -21.32
CA LEU A 91 38.65 41.88 -19.88
C LEU A 91 39.82 41.06 -19.32
N ARG A 92 40.74 41.75 -18.64
CA ARG A 92 41.92 41.15 -17.99
C ARG A 92 41.79 41.15 -16.48
N ARG A 93 40.98 42.04 -15.91
CA ARG A 93 40.74 42.11 -14.47
C ARG A 93 39.27 42.33 -14.16
N LEU A 94 38.74 41.52 -13.24
CA LEU A 94 37.41 41.68 -12.67
C LEU A 94 37.53 41.65 -11.15
N ASP A 95 37.19 42.76 -10.50
CA ASP A 95 37.25 42.94 -9.04
C ASP A 95 35.85 43.26 -8.51
N LEU A 96 35.18 42.25 -7.98
CA LEU A 96 33.83 42.30 -7.45
C LEU A 96 33.81 42.02 -5.95
N ARG A 97 34.89 42.37 -5.24
CA ARG A 97 34.96 42.20 -3.79
C ARG A 97 33.92 43.08 -3.09
N VAL A 98 33.49 42.66 -1.89
CA VAL A 98 32.57 43.41 -1.03
C VAL A 98 31.25 43.71 -1.74
N ASN A 99 30.59 42.64 -2.17
CA ASN A 99 29.31 42.67 -2.87
C ASN A 99 28.33 41.68 -2.20
N LYS A 100 27.13 41.50 -2.79
CA LYS A 100 26.12 40.53 -2.32
C LYS A 100 25.85 39.45 -3.37
N LEU A 101 26.90 39.02 -4.09
CA LEU A 101 26.77 37.96 -5.09
C LEU A 101 26.58 36.63 -4.38
N THR A 102 25.56 35.87 -4.77
CA THR A 102 25.28 34.51 -4.27
C THR A 102 25.80 33.42 -5.21
N GLU A 103 26.04 33.76 -6.49
CA GLU A 103 26.52 32.83 -7.52
C GLU A 103 27.31 33.54 -8.62
N LEU A 104 27.99 32.73 -9.48
CA LEU A 104 28.60 33.19 -10.72
C LEU A 104 27.93 32.53 -11.93
N PRO A 105 27.59 33.29 -12.99
CA PRO A 105 27.07 32.71 -14.22
C PRO A 105 28.14 31.87 -14.92
N LYS A 106 27.73 30.76 -15.56
CA LYS A 106 28.65 29.89 -16.32
C LYS A 106 29.38 30.64 -17.44
N GLU A 107 28.78 31.72 -17.95
CA GLU A 107 29.32 32.61 -18.97
C GLU A 107 30.63 33.31 -18.56
N ILE A 108 30.95 33.36 -17.26
CA ILE A 108 32.25 33.86 -16.78
C ILE A 108 33.42 33.11 -17.43
N GLY A 109 33.26 31.81 -17.68
CA GLY A 109 34.26 30.95 -18.31
C GLY A 109 34.58 31.32 -19.77
N LYS A 110 33.80 32.22 -20.39
CA LYS A 110 34.03 32.71 -21.76
C LYS A 110 34.96 33.92 -21.82
N LEU A 111 35.47 34.40 -20.70
CA LEU A 111 36.43 35.51 -20.58
C LEU A 111 37.88 35.04 -20.73
N SER A 112 38.24 34.51 -21.91
CA SER A 112 39.53 33.84 -22.15
C SER A 112 40.79 34.68 -21.88
N ASN A 113 40.67 36.01 -21.83
CA ASN A 113 41.78 36.93 -21.53
C ASN A 113 41.87 37.36 -20.04
N LEU A 114 40.97 36.87 -19.18
CA LEU A 114 40.93 37.28 -17.78
C LEU A 114 42.15 36.75 -17.03
N LYS A 115 42.90 37.66 -16.39
CA LYS A 115 44.11 37.38 -15.61
C LYS A 115 43.88 37.47 -14.11
N TYR A 116 42.98 38.34 -13.67
CA TYR A 116 42.71 38.58 -12.26
C TYR A 116 41.22 38.56 -11.99
N LEU A 117 40.76 37.65 -11.13
CA LEU A 117 39.38 37.58 -10.68
C LEU A 117 39.33 37.67 -9.15
N LYS A 118 38.74 38.73 -8.63
CA LYS A 118 38.61 38.95 -7.18
C LYS A 118 37.15 39.00 -6.77
N LEU A 119 36.75 38.09 -5.88
CA LEU A 119 35.37 37.87 -5.45
C LEU A 119 35.22 37.79 -3.93
N SER A 120 36.30 38.01 -3.17
CA SER A 120 36.28 38.03 -1.70
C SER A 120 35.18 38.91 -1.09
N ASN A 121 34.63 38.51 0.07
CA ASN A 121 33.53 39.17 0.76
C ASN A 121 32.25 39.24 -0.10
N ASN A 122 31.74 38.07 -0.49
CA ASN A 122 30.45 37.85 -1.14
C ASN A 122 29.75 36.65 -0.48
N ASP A 123 28.51 36.34 -0.86
CA ASP A 123 27.75 35.20 -0.36
C ASP A 123 27.80 33.98 -1.32
N ILE A 124 28.86 33.86 -2.12
CA ILE A 124 28.97 32.82 -3.17
C ILE A 124 29.11 31.44 -2.54
N VAL A 125 28.19 30.53 -2.88
CA VAL A 125 28.14 29.16 -2.31
C VAL A 125 28.87 28.13 -3.18
N SER A 126 28.91 28.33 -4.50
CA SER A 126 29.56 27.42 -5.44
C SER A 126 30.15 28.13 -6.66
N LEU A 127 31.04 27.45 -7.38
CA LEU A 127 31.65 27.93 -8.63
C LEU A 127 31.18 27.07 -9.81
N PRO A 128 30.83 27.67 -10.96
CA PRO A 128 30.52 26.89 -12.15
C PRO A 128 31.78 26.16 -12.65
N SER A 129 31.60 24.95 -13.16
CA SER A 129 32.70 24.16 -13.74
C SER A 129 33.41 24.88 -14.90
N SER A 130 32.72 25.81 -15.57
CA SER A 130 33.29 26.66 -16.64
C SER A 130 34.40 27.60 -16.17
N ILE A 131 34.59 27.79 -14.85
CA ILE A 131 35.72 28.57 -14.33
C ILE A 131 37.07 28.03 -14.84
N GLY A 132 37.18 26.72 -15.02
CA GLY A 132 38.37 26.05 -15.58
C GLY A 132 38.72 26.41 -17.03
N ASN A 133 37.84 27.13 -17.73
CA ASN A 133 38.08 27.62 -19.09
C ASN A 133 38.90 28.91 -19.12
N LEU A 134 39.12 29.57 -17.97
CA LEU A 134 39.89 30.81 -17.86
C LEU A 134 41.40 30.57 -17.92
N LYS A 135 41.90 30.03 -19.04
CA LYS A 135 43.30 29.59 -19.20
C LYS A 135 44.34 30.69 -18.95
N SER A 136 43.98 31.96 -19.10
CA SER A 136 44.85 33.11 -18.85
C SER A 136 44.87 33.58 -17.38
N LEU A 137 44.11 32.94 -16.49
CA LEU A 137 43.92 33.40 -15.12
C LEU A 137 45.17 33.15 -14.28
N ILE A 138 45.66 34.22 -13.65
CA ILE A 138 46.88 34.24 -12.84
C ILE A 138 46.51 34.28 -11.36
N LYS A 139 45.50 35.09 -10.97
CA LYS A 139 45.09 35.22 -9.57
C LYS A 139 43.58 35.12 -9.39
N LEU A 140 43.17 34.31 -8.43
CA LEU A 140 41.77 34.04 -8.10
C LEU A 140 41.54 34.16 -6.58
N TYR A 141 40.66 35.06 -6.16
CA TYR A 141 40.42 35.34 -4.73
C TYR A 141 38.96 35.15 -4.34
N PHE A 142 38.73 34.33 -3.32
CA PHE A 142 37.42 34.03 -2.73
C PHE A 142 37.37 34.18 -1.21
N THR A 143 38.33 34.88 -0.60
CA THR A 143 38.35 35.07 0.87
C THR A 143 37.01 35.52 1.45
N ASN A 144 36.55 34.92 2.56
CA ASN A 144 35.30 35.30 3.22
C ASN A 144 34.08 35.22 2.26
N CYS A 145 33.93 34.08 1.60
CA CYS A 145 32.69 33.71 0.89
C CYS A 145 32.01 32.53 1.61
N LYS A 146 31.09 31.82 0.95
CA LYS A 146 30.37 30.66 1.50
C LYS A 146 30.63 29.39 0.69
N LEU A 147 31.79 29.30 0.02
CA LEU A 147 32.08 28.19 -0.87
C LEU A 147 32.08 26.88 -0.10
N THR A 148 31.27 25.90 -0.54
CA THR A 148 31.23 24.56 0.06
C THR A 148 32.14 23.56 -0.64
N SER A 149 32.50 23.83 -1.89
CA SER A 149 33.37 22.99 -2.70
C SER A 149 34.09 23.80 -3.79
N ILE A 150 35.14 23.21 -4.36
CA ILE A 150 35.85 23.74 -5.52
C ILE A 150 35.72 22.74 -6.68
N PRO A 151 35.27 23.15 -7.88
CA PRO A 151 35.11 22.23 -9.00
C PRO A 151 36.46 21.67 -9.44
N SER A 152 36.52 20.38 -9.77
CA SER A 152 37.74 19.70 -10.25
C SER A 152 38.33 20.32 -11.51
N SER A 153 37.52 21.06 -12.28
CA SER A 153 37.97 21.83 -13.44
C SER A 153 38.97 22.95 -13.09
N ILE A 154 39.15 23.31 -11.82
CA ILE A 154 40.16 24.28 -11.38
C ILE A 154 41.58 23.90 -11.82
N LYS A 155 41.88 22.60 -11.94
CA LYS A 155 43.17 22.09 -12.43
C LYS A 155 43.51 22.53 -13.85
N ASN A 156 42.50 22.94 -14.61
CA ASN A 156 42.64 23.41 -15.98
C ASN A 156 43.22 24.83 -16.07
N LEU A 157 43.34 25.55 -14.95
CA LEU A 157 43.93 26.89 -14.86
C LEU A 157 45.46 26.82 -14.81
N VAL A 158 46.06 26.49 -15.95
CA VAL A 158 47.51 26.19 -16.07
C VAL A 158 48.45 27.37 -15.73
N ASN A 159 47.94 28.61 -15.74
CA ASN A 159 48.73 29.82 -15.45
C ASN A 159 48.44 30.39 -14.05
N LEU A 160 47.73 29.66 -13.19
CA LEU A 160 47.34 30.15 -11.87
C LEU A 160 48.54 30.18 -10.93
N GLU A 161 48.88 31.37 -10.44
CA GLU A 161 49.99 31.63 -9.52
C GLU A 161 49.52 31.94 -8.10
N GLU A 162 48.22 32.24 -7.91
CA GLU A 162 47.65 32.55 -6.60
C GLU A 162 46.15 32.21 -6.55
N LEU A 163 45.77 31.34 -5.62
CA LEU A 163 44.40 30.95 -5.32
C LEU A 163 44.15 31.14 -3.82
N VAL A 164 43.29 32.08 -3.43
CA VAL A 164 42.99 32.35 -2.01
C VAL A 164 41.56 31.95 -1.69
N LEU A 165 41.42 30.97 -0.81
CA LEU A 165 40.18 30.32 -0.40
C LEU A 165 39.89 30.48 1.10
N ASP A 166 40.68 31.28 1.81
CA ASP A 166 40.55 31.49 3.26
C ASP A 166 39.14 31.93 3.66
N ASP A 167 38.70 31.55 4.85
CA ASP A 167 37.41 31.93 5.44
C ASP A 167 36.21 31.52 4.55
N ASN A 168 36.24 30.31 4.00
CA ASN A 168 35.11 29.67 3.30
C ASN A 168 34.59 28.46 4.11
N CYS A 169 33.75 27.63 3.48
CA CYS A 169 33.06 26.50 4.07
C CYS A 169 33.39 25.18 3.35
N ILE A 170 34.61 25.09 2.81
CA ILE A 170 35.04 24.00 1.92
C ILE A 170 35.41 22.80 2.80
N GLU A 171 34.72 21.67 2.64
CA GLU A 171 34.99 20.48 3.46
C GLU A 171 36.33 19.83 3.09
N GLU A 172 36.61 19.71 1.79
CA GLU A 172 37.84 19.13 1.26
C GLU A 172 38.29 19.88 0.01
N LEU A 173 39.61 20.08 -0.13
CA LEU A 173 40.19 20.57 -1.38
C LEU A 173 40.31 19.41 -2.37
N PRO A 174 40.00 19.61 -3.67
CA PRO A 174 40.36 18.65 -4.71
C PRO A 174 41.82 18.25 -4.61
N SER A 175 42.12 16.96 -4.80
CA SER A 175 43.47 16.41 -4.64
C SER A 175 44.52 17.13 -5.49
N GLU A 176 44.13 17.72 -6.63
CA GLU A 176 45.01 18.51 -7.48
C GLU A 176 45.51 19.82 -6.85
N LEU A 177 44.81 20.34 -5.83
CA LEU A 177 45.16 21.58 -5.12
C LEU A 177 45.92 21.35 -3.81
N ILE A 178 45.91 20.12 -3.27
CA ILE A 178 46.57 19.80 -2.00
C ILE A 178 48.09 20.00 -2.13
N GLY A 179 48.69 20.69 -1.17
CA GLY A 179 50.14 20.93 -1.11
C GLY A 179 50.69 21.91 -2.15
N LYS A 180 49.84 22.57 -2.95
CA LYS A 180 50.29 23.59 -3.91
C LYS A 180 50.63 24.89 -3.19
N SER A 181 51.84 25.40 -3.40
CA SER A 181 52.35 26.63 -2.76
C SER A 181 51.57 27.89 -3.15
N TYR A 182 50.85 27.87 -4.28
CA TYR A 182 50.02 28.98 -4.73
C TYR A 182 48.61 28.99 -4.12
N VAL A 183 48.24 27.97 -3.31
CA VAL A 183 46.91 27.86 -2.70
C VAL A 183 46.97 28.30 -1.23
N SER A 184 46.24 29.36 -0.90
CA SER A 184 45.94 29.75 0.48
C SER A 184 44.58 29.20 0.86
N PHE A 185 44.54 28.34 1.87
CA PHE A 185 43.32 27.74 2.38
C PHE A 185 43.37 27.62 3.90
N LYS A 186 42.53 28.41 4.57
CA LYS A 186 42.22 28.33 5.99
C LYS A 186 40.70 28.36 6.15
N ASN A 187 40.10 27.22 6.45
CA ASN A 187 38.69 27.19 6.82
C ASN A 187 38.54 27.83 8.20
N ASN A 188 37.67 28.82 8.31
CA ASN A 188 37.20 29.27 9.62
C ASN A 188 35.82 28.66 9.84
N ASN A 189 35.75 27.68 10.74
CA ASN A 189 34.48 27.09 11.20
C ASN A 189 33.69 28.07 12.08
N GLY A 190 33.50 29.31 11.63
CA GLY A 190 32.56 30.24 12.25
C GLY A 190 31.12 29.88 11.85
N ASN A 191 30.14 30.46 12.54
CA ASN A 191 28.68 30.32 12.35
C ASN A 191 28.15 30.56 10.91
N ARG A 192 29.02 30.84 9.93
CA ARG A 192 28.67 31.07 8.52
C ARG A 192 28.77 29.81 7.64
N CYS A 193 29.36 28.73 8.15
CA CYS A 193 29.68 27.53 7.37
C CYS A 193 28.83 26.31 7.68
N ASN A 194 27.60 26.57 8.11
CA ASN A 194 26.62 25.54 8.39
C ASN A 194 26.25 24.75 7.11
N ASN A 195 26.85 23.56 6.96
CA ASN A 195 26.65 22.66 5.82
C ASN A 195 25.62 21.56 6.10
N SER A 196 24.86 21.65 7.19
CA SER A 196 23.87 20.65 7.62
C SER A 196 22.90 20.27 6.50
N CYS A 197 22.40 21.24 5.72
CA CYS A 197 21.51 20.95 4.58
C CYS A 197 22.16 20.10 3.48
N SER A 198 23.44 20.32 3.18
CA SER A 198 24.15 19.55 2.15
C SER A 198 24.47 18.13 2.64
N LYS A 199 24.85 17.99 3.92
CA LYS A 199 25.04 16.70 4.57
C LYS A 199 23.75 15.89 4.61
N LEU A 200 22.66 16.52 5.04
CA LEU A 200 21.34 15.89 5.06
C LEU A 200 20.94 15.44 3.66
N LYS A 201 21.05 16.33 2.65
CA LYS A 201 20.75 15.98 1.25
C LYS A 201 21.52 14.74 0.80
N ASN A 202 22.83 14.68 1.03
CA ASN A 202 23.64 13.53 0.63
C ASN A 202 23.23 12.23 1.35
N LYS A 203 22.68 12.34 2.57
CA LYS A 203 22.25 11.19 3.36
C LYS A 203 20.87 10.67 2.93
N ILE A 204 19.88 11.55 2.80
CA ILE A 204 18.48 11.14 2.61
C ILE A 204 17.98 11.29 1.16
N CYS A 205 18.70 12.05 0.32
CA CYS A 205 18.32 12.24 -1.07
C CYS A 205 19.50 12.68 -1.98
N SER A 206 20.50 11.81 -2.10
CA SER A 206 21.71 12.08 -2.89
C SER A 206 21.44 12.26 -4.39
N THR A 207 20.33 11.71 -4.88
CA THR A 207 19.89 11.76 -6.29
C THR A 207 18.79 12.78 -6.55
N CYS A 208 18.30 13.51 -5.54
CA CYS A 208 17.26 14.53 -5.70
C CYS A 208 17.64 15.57 -6.75
N LYS A 209 16.71 15.87 -7.67
CA LYS A 209 16.83 17.05 -8.53
C LYS A 209 16.86 18.31 -7.67
N THR A 210 17.43 19.39 -8.20
CA THR A 210 17.61 20.63 -7.44
C THR A 210 16.28 21.22 -6.94
N ASP A 211 15.20 21.10 -7.72
CA ASP A 211 13.89 21.67 -7.37
C ASP A 211 13.07 20.76 -6.43
N ASP A 212 13.52 19.52 -6.23
CA ASP A 212 12.87 18.50 -5.41
C ASP A 212 13.36 18.51 -3.95
N PHE A 213 14.39 19.32 -3.63
CA PHE A 213 14.95 19.44 -2.29
C PHE A 213 15.21 20.91 -1.93
N GLU A 214 14.52 21.42 -0.91
CA GLU A 214 14.79 22.72 -0.30
C GLU A 214 15.09 22.55 1.18
N CYS A 215 16.15 23.19 1.67
CA CYS A 215 16.54 23.12 3.07
C CYS A 215 17.07 24.48 3.54
N LYS A 216 16.66 24.91 4.72
CA LYS A 216 17.18 26.10 5.40
C LYS A 216 17.58 25.74 6.82
N ALA A 217 18.74 26.25 7.22
CA ALA A 217 19.28 26.07 8.55
C ALA A 217 19.66 27.43 9.15
N ASN A 218 19.62 27.53 10.47
CA ASN A 218 19.98 28.73 11.21
C ASN A 218 21.51 28.93 11.26
N GLU A 219 21.98 29.96 11.98
CA GLU A 219 23.41 30.26 12.12
C GLU A 219 24.20 29.17 12.88
N ASN A 220 23.53 28.34 13.67
CA ASN A 220 24.17 27.34 14.54
C ASN A 220 24.39 26.00 13.87
N GLY A 221 23.59 25.64 12.87
CA GLY A 221 23.55 24.24 12.45
C GLY A 221 22.16 23.76 12.08
N ASP A 222 21.16 24.30 12.77
CA ASP A 222 19.92 23.60 12.98
C ASP A 222 18.96 23.84 11.83
N ILE A 223 18.50 22.75 11.22
CA ILE A 223 17.59 22.77 10.09
C ILE A 223 16.18 23.07 10.62
N TYR A 224 15.61 24.18 10.16
CA TYR A 224 14.27 24.62 10.58
C TYR A 224 13.24 24.55 9.44
N HIS A 225 13.68 24.35 8.20
CA HIS A 225 12.80 24.21 7.03
C HIS A 225 13.34 23.15 6.10
N LEU A 226 12.50 22.17 5.77
CA LEU A 226 12.84 21.07 4.88
C LEU A 226 11.68 20.74 3.95
N LYS A 227 11.97 20.64 2.66
CA LYS A 227 11.07 20.15 1.63
C LYS A 227 11.78 19.08 0.81
N ILE A 228 11.12 17.94 0.66
CA ILE A 228 11.56 16.81 -0.14
C ILE A 228 10.36 16.37 -0.97
N LYS A 229 10.51 16.29 -2.29
CA LYS A 229 9.43 15.97 -3.22
C LYS A 229 9.86 14.92 -4.24
N ASN A 230 8.92 14.13 -4.76
CA ASN A 230 9.13 13.22 -5.89
C ASN A 230 10.18 12.13 -5.62
N ASN A 231 10.27 11.64 -4.39
CA ASN A 231 11.07 10.48 -4.02
C ASN A 231 10.20 9.25 -3.77
N ASP A 232 10.84 8.13 -3.47
CA ASP A 232 10.19 6.89 -3.08
C ASP A 232 10.43 6.66 -1.59
N PHE A 233 9.45 7.05 -0.77
CA PHE A 233 9.39 6.77 0.67
C PHE A 233 8.24 5.80 0.98
N SER A 234 7.93 4.91 0.05
CA SER A 234 6.88 3.90 0.21
C SER A 234 7.19 2.90 1.34
N GLU A 235 8.46 2.52 1.52
CA GLU A 235 8.90 1.64 2.61
C GLU A 235 8.95 2.35 3.96
N ALA A 236 9.58 3.53 4.02
CA ALA A 236 9.67 4.34 5.24
C ALA A 236 10.17 5.76 4.95
N ILE A 237 9.78 6.69 5.82
CA ILE A 237 10.42 8.00 5.92
C ILE A 237 11.77 7.83 6.64
N PRO A 238 12.89 8.37 6.11
CA PRO A 238 14.18 8.28 6.78
C PRO A 238 14.17 8.85 8.20
N ASP A 239 14.63 8.07 9.18
CA ASP A 239 14.66 8.46 10.60
C ASP A 239 15.42 9.77 10.86
N ASP A 240 16.43 10.06 10.04
CA ASP A 240 17.19 11.32 10.04
C ASP A 240 16.32 12.58 9.99
N ILE A 241 15.13 12.50 9.39
CA ILE A 241 14.19 13.62 9.32
C ILE A 241 13.58 13.86 10.70
N PHE A 242 13.28 12.80 11.45
CA PHE A 242 12.69 12.88 12.78
C PHE A 242 13.69 13.33 13.86
N ASP A 243 14.98 13.29 13.57
CA ASP A 243 16.05 13.79 14.45
C ASP A 243 16.23 15.33 14.36
N LEU A 244 15.58 15.99 13.40
CA LEU A 244 15.67 17.45 13.20
C LEU A 244 14.76 18.22 14.16
N THR A 245 15.03 18.20 15.46
CA THR A 245 14.15 18.77 16.50
C THR A 245 13.88 20.28 16.37
N SER A 246 14.70 21.02 15.61
CA SER A 246 14.49 22.45 15.32
C SER A 246 13.57 22.71 14.12
N LEU A 247 13.03 21.67 13.49
CA LEU A 247 12.23 21.80 12.29
C LEU A 247 10.89 22.50 12.57
N GLU A 248 10.63 23.59 11.85
CA GLU A 248 9.40 24.38 11.91
C GLU A 248 8.50 24.13 10.70
N TYR A 249 9.07 23.74 9.56
CA TYR A 249 8.36 23.43 8.32
C TYR A 249 8.90 22.14 7.71
N LEU A 250 7.99 21.18 7.48
CA LEU A 250 8.29 19.93 6.78
C LEU A 250 7.30 19.71 5.63
N SER A 251 7.82 19.60 4.42
CA SER A 251 7.04 19.15 3.27
C SER A 251 7.61 17.84 2.72
N LEU A 252 6.78 16.81 2.71
CA LEU A 252 7.02 15.50 2.13
C LEU A 252 6.00 15.19 1.02
N GLU A 253 5.67 16.20 0.23
CA GLU A 253 4.71 16.11 -0.87
C GLU A 253 5.16 15.08 -1.92
N SER A 254 4.24 14.28 -2.47
CA SER A 254 4.52 13.40 -3.62
C SER A 254 5.69 12.42 -3.40
N ASN A 255 5.77 11.77 -2.24
CA ASN A 255 6.83 10.79 -1.94
C ASN A 255 6.32 9.34 -1.78
N GLN A 256 5.08 9.06 -2.22
CA GLN A 256 4.47 7.72 -2.15
C GLN A 256 4.36 7.16 -0.72
N ILE A 257 4.31 8.02 0.29
CA ILE A 257 4.31 7.62 1.70
C ILE A 257 3.01 6.89 2.04
N SER A 258 3.13 5.67 2.53
CA SER A 258 2.03 4.78 2.90
C SER A 258 1.65 4.88 4.38
N PHE A 259 2.62 5.12 5.26
CA PHE A 259 2.44 5.32 6.70
C PHE A 259 3.43 6.36 7.27
N ILE A 260 3.12 6.89 8.45
CA ILE A 260 4.03 7.77 9.22
C ILE A 260 4.26 7.17 10.59
N SER A 261 5.53 7.03 10.97
CA SER A 261 5.91 6.57 12.30
C SER A 261 5.51 7.58 13.39
N GLY A 262 5.19 7.07 14.59
CA GLY A 262 4.97 7.90 15.78
C GLY A 262 6.18 8.78 16.16
N LYS A 263 7.39 8.52 15.62
CA LYS A 263 8.58 9.37 15.76
C LYS A 263 8.40 10.79 15.23
N ILE A 264 7.38 11.05 14.40
CA ILE A 264 7.02 12.40 13.95
C ILE A 264 6.83 13.37 15.13
N THR A 265 6.46 12.87 16.31
CA THR A 265 6.29 13.69 17.52
C THR A 265 7.59 14.23 18.11
N ASN A 266 8.76 13.75 17.66
CA ASN A 266 10.06 14.32 18.04
C ASN A 266 10.25 15.75 17.48
N LEU A 267 9.49 16.12 16.46
CA LEU A 267 9.53 17.43 15.82
C LEU A 267 8.68 18.45 16.60
N GLU A 268 9.05 18.71 17.86
CA GLU A 268 8.25 19.52 18.80
C GLU A 268 8.02 20.97 18.32
N ASN A 269 8.92 21.51 17.49
CA ASN A 269 8.86 22.86 16.95
C ASN A 269 8.08 22.98 15.63
N LEU A 270 7.55 21.87 15.11
CA LEU A 270 6.92 21.83 13.79
C LEU A 270 5.63 22.65 13.78
N ASN A 271 5.58 23.68 12.93
CA ASN A 271 4.42 24.54 12.72
C ASN A 271 3.58 24.11 11.52
N GLU A 272 4.23 23.60 10.48
CA GLU A 272 3.58 23.20 9.23
C GLU A 272 4.09 21.85 8.74
N LEU A 273 3.16 20.92 8.50
CA LEU A 273 3.40 19.60 7.94
C LEU A 273 2.59 19.41 6.66
N ASN A 274 3.29 19.30 5.53
CA ASN A 274 2.66 19.07 4.23
C ASN A 274 2.94 17.63 3.75
N LEU A 275 1.87 16.85 3.63
CA LEU A 275 1.85 15.45 3.22
C LEU A 275 0.97 15.23 1.97
N ILE A 276 0.71 16.28 1.20
CA ILE A 276 -0.13 16.22 0.01
C ILE A 276 0.41 15.20 -1.01
N ASN A 277 -0.50 14.55 -1.76
CA ASN A 277 -0.18 13.60 -2.83
C ASN A 277 0.66 12.39 -2.36
N ASN A 278 0.29 11.79 -1.23
CA ASN A 278 0.87 10.53 -0.76
C ASN A 278 -0.20 9.42 -0.75
N GLN A 279 0.06 8.32 -0.05
CA GLN A 279 -0.80 7.14 0.02
C GLN A 279 -1.25 6.85 1.47
N LEU A 280 -1.35 7.86 2.32
CA LEU A 280 -1.67 7.66 3.74
C LEU A 280 -3.11 7.19 3.92
N ARG A 281 -3.33 6.07 4.63
CA ARG A 281 -4.67 5.63 5.08
C ARG A 281 -5.04 6.17 6.45
N PHE A 282 -4.05 6.38 7.30
CA PHE A 282 -4.22 6.87 8.66
C PHE A 282 -2.99 7.69 9.09
N LEU A 283 -3.16 8.47 10.14
CA LEU A 283 -2.08 9.19 10.83
C LEU A 283 -1.84 8.53 12.19
N PRO A 284 -0.61 8.59 12.74
CA PRO A 284 -0.34 8.04 14.05
C PRO A 284 -1.16 8.79 15.12
N TYR A 285 -1.75 8.05 16.06
CA TYR A 285 -2.70 8.62 17.04
C TYR A 285 -2.08 9.73 17.90
N ASN A 286 -0.75 9.75 18.08
CA ASN A 286 -0.04 10.74 18.88
C ASN A 286 0.36 11.99 18.09
N ILE A 287 0.04 12.12 16.79
CA ILE A 287 0.43 13.29 15.98
C ILE A 287 -0.07 14.62 16.57
N GLY A 288 -1.21 14.61 17.26
CA GLY A 288 -1.75 15.77 17.96
C GLY A 288 -0.92 16.25 19.17
N SER A 289 0.11 15.51 19.60
CA SER A 289 1.00 15.95 20.67
C SER A 289 2.01 17.01 20.21
N ILE A 290 2.13 17.25 18.90
CA ILE A 290 2.98 18.31 18.34
C ILE A 290 2.33 19.67 18.63
N SER A 291 2.65 20.24 19.80
CA SER A 291 1.95 21.39 20.36
C SER A 291 2.00 22.67 19.52
N ASN A 292 3.00 22.81 18.65
CA ASN A 292 3.18 23.98 17.79
C ASN A 292 2.53 23.84 16.40
N LEU A 293 1.98 22.66 16.06
CA LEU A 293 1.44 22.42 14.73
C LEU A 293 0.22 23.32 14.48
N LYS A 294 0.25 24.06 13.36
CA LYS A 294 -0.81 25.00 12.95
C LYS A 294 -1.41 24.65 11.61
N ILE A 295 -0.64 24.03 10.71
CA ILE A 295 -1.07 23.68 9.36
C ILE A 295 -0.70 22.22 9.12
N LEU A 296 -1.70 21.44 8.72
CA LEU A 296 -1.54 20.04 8.33
C LEU A 296 -2.21 19.82 6.98
N SER A 297 -1.42 19.62 5.92
CA SER A 297 -1.95 19.42 4.58
C SER A 297 -1.93 17.96 4.18
N LEU A 298 -3.11 17.38 3.95
CA LEU A 298 -3.33 15.95 3.68
C LEU A 298 -4.09 15.69 2.38
N ASP A 299 -4.28 16.70 1.54
CA ASP A 299 -5.02 16.55 0.29
C ASP A 299 -4.45 15.43 -0.58
N ASN A 300 -5.31 14.73 -1.32
CA ASN A 300 -4.92 13.67 -2.25
C ASN A 300 -4.20 12.48 -1.59
N ASN A 301 -4.66 12.06 -0.41
CA ASN A 301 -4.26 10.82 0.27
C ASN A 301 -5.42 9.81 0.29
N CYS A 302 -5.33 8.77 1.13
CA CYS A 302 -6.31 7.69 1.25
C CYS A 302 -7.01 7.70 2.63
N ILE A 303 -7.06 8.86 3.29
CA ILE A 303 -7.50 8.98 4.68
C ILE A 303 -9.03 9.00 4.75
N GLU A 304 -9.62 8.14 5.57
CA GLU A 304 -11.08 8.17 5.82
C GLU A 304 -11.45 9.06 7.01
N HIS A 305 -10.60 9.08 8.04
CA HIS A 305 -10.81 9.91 9.23
C HIS A 305 -9.49 10.38 9.84
N LEU A 306 -9.56 11.52 10.54
CA LEU A 306 -8.44 12.04 11.33
C LEU A 306 -8.45 11.43 12.73
N PRO A 307 -7.27 11.19 13.35
CA PRO A 307 -7.21 10.76 14.74
C PRO A 307 -7.77 11.86 15.66
N TRP A 308 -8.44 11.45 16.73
CA TRP A 308 -9.09 12.35 17.72
C TRP A 308 -8.12 13.30 18.42
N SER A 309 -6.81 13.01 18.41
CA SER A 309 -5.78 13.86 19.00
C SER A 309 -5.57 15.18 18.25
N ILE A 310 -6.01 15.28 16.99
CA ILE A 310 -5.91 16.50 16.20
C ILE A 310 -7.05 17.44 16.58
N ASP A 311 -6.70 18.51 17.28
CA ASP A 311 -7.61 19.62 17.58
C ASP A 311 -7.76 20.53 16.35
N GLN A 312 -8.83 20.30 15.57
CA GLN A 312 -9.12 21.03 14.33
C GLN A 312 -9.47 22.51 14.55
N ASP A 313 -9.74 22.94 15.80
CA ASP A 313 -9.89 24.36 16.11
C ASP A 313 -8.54 25.09 16.20
N LYS A 314 -7.45 24.34 16.42
CA LYS A 314 -6.07 24.87 16.52
C LYS A 314 -5.23 24.60 15.28
N VAL A 315 -5.49 23.48 14.60
CA VAL A 315 -4.76 23.05 13.41
C VAL A 315 -5.64 23.24 12.19
N ASN A 316 -5.20 24.07 11.24
CA ASN A 316 -5.81 24.17 9.94
C ASN A 316 -5.46 22.92 9.11
N VAL A 317 -6.43 22.03 8.92
CA VAL A 317 -6.27 20.77 8.19
C VAL A 317 -6.88 20.86 6.79
N SER A 318 -6.11 20.55 5.74
CA SER A 318 -6.65 20.30 4.40
C SER A 318 -6.76 18.80 4.15
N LEU A 319 -7.93 18.33 3.72
CA LEU A 319 -8.25 16.90 3.54
C LEU A 319 -9.06 16.64 2.25
N GLU A 320 -8.91 17.49 1.24
CA GLU A 320 -9.63 17.34 -0.02
C GLU A 320 -9.20 16.07 -0.78
N ASN A 321 -10.15 15.45 -1.49
CA ASN A 321 -9.91 14.31 -2.38
C ASN A 321 -9.22 13.11 -1.68
N ASN A 322 -9.76 12.75 -0.51
CA ASN A 322 -9.31 11.66 0.32
C ASN A 322 -10.30 10.48 0.33
N GLY A 323 -9.78 9.29 0.62
CA GLY A 323 -10.56 8.06 0.82
C GLY A 323 -9.82 6.83 0.30
N VAL A 324 -10.08 5.67 0.90
CA VAL A 324 -9.40 4.40 0.59
C VAL A 324 -9.54 4.04 -0.89
N TRP A 325 -10.67 4.40 -1.51
CA TRP A 325 -10.97 4.17 -2.92
C TRP A 325 -9.92 4.77 -3.87
N ARG A 326 -9.19 5.80 -3.45
CA ARG A 326 -8.15 6.46 -4.26
C ARG A 326 -6.92 5.56 -4.46
N CYS A 327 -6.61 4.75 -3.46
CA CYS A 327 -5.33 4.05 -3.36
C CYS A 327 -5.48 2.53 -3.37
N SER A 328 -6.70 2.04 -3.14
CA SER A 328 -7.04 0.63 -3.24
C SER A 328 -7.24 0.22 -4.70
N LYS A 329 -6.69 -0.93 -5.10
CA LYS A 329 -7.08 -1.61 -6.35
C LYS A 329 -8.39 -2.38 -6.20
N LEU A 330 -8.79 -2.67 -4.96
CA LEU A 330 -10.00 -3.40 -4.61
C LEU A 330 -11.20 -2.46 -4.49
N PRO A 331 -12.43 -2.97 -4.70
CA PRO A 331 -13.64 -2.25 -4.32
C PRO A 331 -13.64 -1.91 -2.82
N VAL A 332 -14.20 -0.75 -2.49
CA VAL A 332 -14.36 -0.28 -1.12
C VAL A 332 -15.83 -0.31 -0.75
N VAL A 333 -16.15 -1.03 0.31
CA VAL A 333 -17.47 -1.10 0.92
C VAL A 333 -17.52 -0.08 2.06
N TYR A 334 -18.43 0.89 1.96
CA TYR A 334 -18.75 1.77 3.08
C TYR A 334 -19.99 1.23 3.77
N LEU A 335 -19.87 1.00 5.07
CA LEU A 335 -20.96 0.51 5.92
C LEU A 335 -21.18 1.52 7.04
N THR A 336 -22.35 2.14 7.08
CA THR A 336 -22.75 3.03 8.17
C THR A 336 -23.78 2.31 9.01
N THR A 337 -23.57 2.26 10.32
CA THR A 337 -24.42 1.56 11.29
C THR A 337 -24.86 2.51 12.40
N SER A 338 -26.03 2.24 12.98
CA SER A 338 -26.52 2.94 14.17
C SER A 338 -25.70 2.53 15.41
N ILE A 339 -25.27 1.27 15.44
CA ILE A 339 -24.33 0.72 16.43
C ILE A 339 -22.94 1.31 16.17
N LYS A 340 -22.37 2.00 17.16
CA LYS A 340 -21.06 2.67 17.03
C LYS A 340 -19.90 1.81 17.50
N ASP A 341 -20.12 1.02 18.52
CA ASP A 341 -19.11 0.13 19.08
C ASP A 341 -19.60 -1.32 18.99
N TRP A 342 -19.05 -2.05 18.02
CA TRP A 342 -19.36 -3.47 17.84
C TRP A 342 -18.52 -4.36 18.77
N ASP A 343 -17.54 -3.82 19.49
CA ASP A 343 -16.74 -4.57 20.47
C ASP A 343 -17.50 -4.81 21.76
N GLU A 344 -18.49 -3.97 22.10
CA GLU A 344 -19.37 -4.19 23.25
C GLU A 344 -20.33 -5.39 23.04
N MET A 345 -20.58 -5.78 21.78
CA MET A 345 -21.49 -6.86 21.40
C MET A 345 -20.81 -8.23 21.46
N THR A 346 -20.51 -8.69 22.67
CA THR A 346 -19.72 -9.90 22.90
C THR A 346 -20.54 -11.17 23.11
N SER A 347 -21.85 -11.11 23.36
CA SER A 347 -22.64 -12.33 23.61
C SER A 347 -23.12 -13.02 22.32
N LYS A 348 -23.50 -14.31 22.44
CA LYS A 348 -24.11 -15.05 21.32
C LYS A 348 -25.46 -14.44 20.95
N GLU A 349 -26.20 -13.95 21.93
CA GLU A 349 -27.47 -13.25 21.77
C GLU A 349 -27.27 -11.95 21.00
N ASP A 350 -26.24 -11.17 21.33
CA ASP A 350 -25.91 -9.93 20.63
C ASP A 350 -25.63 -10.18 19.14
N SER A 351 -24.92 -11.26 18.82
CA SER A 351 -24.62 -11.61 17.43
C SER A 351 -25.85 -11.90 16.57
N LYS A 352 -27.01 -12.17 17.19
CA LYS A 352 -28.28 -12.41 16.49
C LYS A 352 -29.07 -11.13 16.26
N ILE A 353 -28.76 -10.03 16.95
CA ILE A 353 -29.45 -8.74 16.85
C ILE A 353 -29.09 -8.07 15.52
N TRP A 354 -30.13 -7.69 14.77
CA TRP A 354 -29.96 -6.91 13.54
C TRP A 354 -30.00 -5.41 13.87
N ASP A 355 -28.94 -4.68 13.51
CA ASP A 355 -29.03 -3.24 13.29
C ASP A 355 -29.81 -3.02 12.00
N THR A 356 -31.02 -2.51 12.10
CA THR A 356 -31.91 -2.29 10.96
C THR A 356 -31.80 -0.89 10.36
N ASP A 357 -31.05 0.01 11.00
CA ASP A 357 -30.82 1.37 10.54
C ASP A 357 -29.37 1.51 10.05
N SER A 358 -29.05 0.72 9.04
CA SER A 358 -27.74 0.70 8.42
C SER A 358 -27.82 1.05 6.94
N GLU A 359 -26.72 1.56 6.42
CA GLU A 359 -26.57 1.92 5.01
C GLU A 359 -25.29 1.31 4.45
N ILE A 360 -25.38 0.79 3.22
CA ILE A 360 -24.23 0.28 2.48
C ILE A 360 -24.06 1.05 1.18
N SER A 361 -22.80 1.35 0.86
CA SER A 361 -22.38 1.85 -0.44
C SER A 361 -21.11 1.14 -0.88
N ILE A 362 -20.88 1.11 -2.20
CA ILE A 362 -19.69 0.50 -2.78
C ILE A 362 -19.11 1.45 -3.81
N ILE A 363 -17.80 1.64 -3.76
CA ILE A 363 -17.02 2.31 -4.79
C ILE A 363 -16.06 1.28 -5.35
N SER A 364 -16.17 1.00 -6.65
CA SER A 364 -15.26 0.09 -7.34
C SER A 364 -14.33 0.88 -8.27
N PRO A 365 -13.00 0.84 -8.04
CA PRO A 365 -12.03 1.39 -8.97
C PRO A 365 -11.86 0.50 -10.22
N GLU A 366 -12.30 -0.77 -10.15
CA GLU A 366 -12.20 -1.71 -11.27
C GLU A 366 -13.28 -1.46 -12.34
N LYS A 367 -14.53 -1.26 -11.92
CA LYS A 367 -15.68 -1.03 -12.82
C LYS A 367 -16.68 -0.06 -12.22
N GLU A 368 -16.94 1.03 -12.94
CA GLU A 368 -17.89 2.07 -12.50
C GLU A 368 -19.30 1.51 -12.23
N GLU A 369 -19.76 0.55 -13.05
CA GLU A 369 -21.07 -0.10 -12.93
C GLU A 369 -21.28 -0.91 -11.63
N TRP A 370 -20.20 -1.26 -10.93
CA TRP A 370 -20.26 -1.92 -9.64
C TRP A 370 -20.44 -0.96 -8.47
N SER A 371 -20.28 0.34 -8.71
CA SER A 371 -20.41 1.37 -7.69
C SER A 371 -21.88 1.76 -7.45
N PHE A 372 -22.25 1.95 -6.19
CA PHE A 372 -23.54 2.52 -5.81
C PHE A 372 -23.45 3.25 -4.47
N THR A 373 -24.16 4.36 -4.32
CA THR A 373 -23.88 5.37 -3.30
C THR A 373 -24.59 5.19 -1.97
N THR A 374 -25.79 4.61 -1.92
CA THR A 374 -26.45 4.31 -0.63
C THR A 374 -27.62 3.37 -0.82
N LYS A 375 -27.66 2.30 -0.03
CA LYS A 375 -28.85 1.45 0.12
C LYS A 375 -29.10 1.14 1.58
N LYS A 376 -30.36 1.22 1.97
CA LYS A 376 -30.81 0.71 3.26
C LYS A 376 -30.54 -0.78 3.34
N THR A 377 -29.98 -1.17 4.47
CA THR A 377 -29.62 -2.54 4.78
C THR A 377 -29.80 -2.78 6.27
N SER A 378 -29.78 -4.04 6.66
CA SER A 378 -29.58 -4.44 8.04
C SER A 378 -28.24 -5.16 8.17
N VAL A 379 -27.58 -4.98 9.32
CA VAL A 379 -26.27 -5.57 9.61
C VAL A 379 -26.33 -6.29 10.95
N ARG A 380 -25.62 -7.40 11.07
CA ARG A 380 -25.35 -8.04 12.37
C ARG A 380 -23.98 -8.72 12.36
N LEU A 381 -23.44 -9.02 13.54
CA LEU A 381 -22.24 -9.86 13.64
C LEU A 381 -22.49 -11.26 13.08
N ARG A 382 -21.40 -11.97 12.77
CA ARG A 382 -21.45 -13.38 12.36
C ARG A 382 -20.29 -14.18 12.96
N GLY A 383 -20.41 -15.49 12.84
CA GLY A 383 -19.37 -16.43 13.26
C GLY A 383 -19.45 -16.79 14.74
N ASN A 384 -18.99 -18.00 15.05
CA ASN A 384 -19.03 -18.55 16.40
C ASN A 384 -17.83 -18.16 17.24
N THR A 385 -16.63 -18.18 16.64
CA THR A 385 -15.37 -17.81 17.26
C THR A 385 -14.89 -16.44 16.82
N THR A 386 -15.00 -16.13 15.53
CA THR A 386 -14.48 -14.88 14.92
C THR A 386 -15.15 -13.59 15.43
N ARG A 387 -16.36 -13.65 16.01
CA ARG A 387 -17.05 -12.46 16.53
C ARG A 387 -16.35 -11.83 17.75
N PHE A 388 -15.55 -12.62 18.46
CA PHE A 388 -14.81 -12.17 19.63
C PHE A 388 -13.51 -11.45 19.27
N GLU A 389 -13.06 -11.59 18.03
CA GLU A 389 -11.82 -10.98 17.55
C GLU A 389 -11.96 -9.49 17.32
N GLN A 390 -10.85 -8.75 17.33
CA GLN A 390 -10.87 -7.30 17.18
C GLN A 390 -11.50 -6.88 15.84
N LYS A 391 -11.22 -7.63 14.78
CA LYS A 391 -11.80 -7.38 13.45
C LYS A 391 -13.08 -8.18 13.27
N LYS A 392 -14.23 -7.50 13.35
CA LYS A 392 -15.55 -8.13 13.32
C LYS A 392 -15.98 -8.54 11.90
N PRO A 393 -16.50 -9.76 11.70
CA PRO A 393 -17.20 -10.14 10.48
C PRO A 393 -18.70 -9.82 10.56
N PHE A 394 -19.35 -9.60 9.41
CA PHE A 394 -20.75 -9.17 9.36
C PHE A 394 -21.62 -10.02 8.43
N ASN A 395 -22.89 -10.18 8.80
CA ASN A 395 -23.96 -10.53 7.87
C ASN A 395 -24.68 -9.25 7.44
N ILE A 396 -24.99 -9.15 6.15
CA ILE A 396 -25.66 -8.00 5.54
C ILE A 396 -26.98 -8.49 4.91
N LYS A 397 -28.06 -7.76 5.17
CA LYS A 397 -29.38 -8.01 4.59
C LYS A 397 -29.91 -6.75 3.91
N LEU A 398 -29.89 -6.76 2.58
CA LEU A 398 -30.47 -5.70 1.75
C LEU A 398 -32.01 -5.79 1.75
N ASP A 399 -32.66 -4.63 1.62
CA ASP A 399 -34.12 -4.54 1.48
C ASP A 399 -34.64 -5.25 0.23
N LYS A 400 -33.87 -5.22 -0.86
CA LYS A 400 -34.21 -5.79 -2.16
C LYS A 400 -33.05 -6.63 -2.69
N LYS A 401 -33.37 -7.62 -3.53
CA LYS A 401 -32.36 -8.36 -4.28
C LYS A 401 -31.59 -7.40 -5.18
N GLN A 402 -30.29 -7.62 -5.26
CA GLN A 402 -29.40 -6.84 -6.08
C GLN A 402 -28.13 -7.64 -6.35
N SER A 403 -27.53 -7.44 -7.52
CA SER A 403 -26.17 -7.87 -7.83
C SER A 403 -25.15 -6.93 -7.18
N ILE A 404 -24.15 -7.49 -6.51
CA ILE A 404 -23.01 -6.77 -5.96
C ILE A 404 -21.74 -7.26 -6.64
N LEU A 405 -20.90 -6.36 -7.16
CA LEU A 405 -19.63 -6.68 -7.84
C LEU A 405 -19.80 -7.70 -8.99
N GLY A 406 -20.94 -7.68 -9.69
CA GLY A 406 -21.24 -8.64 -10.76
C GLY A 406 -21.67 -10.03 -10.29
N MET A 407 -21.69 -10.28 -8.97
CA MET A 407 -22.21 -11.52 -8.40
C MET A 407 -23.75 -11.61 -8.56
N PRO A 408 -24.34 -12.81 -8.56
CA PRO A 408 -25.79 -13.00 -8.70
C PRO A 408 -26.62 -12.18 -7.71
N GLU A 409 -27.86 -11.84 -8.09
CA GLU A 409 -28.70 -11.03 -7.22
C GLU A 409 -29.06 -11.74 -5.91
N SER A 410 -28.73 -11.11 -4.78
CA SER A 410 -29.05 -11.62 -3.45
C SER A 410 -29.52 -10.50 -2.52
N LYS A 411 -30.37 -10.85 -1.55
CA LYS A 411 -30.67 -10.01 -0.39
C LYS A 411 -29.68 -10.21 0.75
N ARG A 412 -28.97 -11.34 0.78
CA ARG A 412 -28.15 -11.77 1.90
C ARG A 412 -26.70 -11.90 1.45
N TRP A 413 -25.83 -11.17 2.15
CA TRP A 413 -24.41 -11.07 1.88
C TRP A 413 -23.64 -11.24 3.19
N VAL A 414 -22.37 -11.56 3.09
CA VAL A 414 -21.49 -11.75 4.24
C VAL A 414 -20.19 -11.00 3.98
N LEU A 415 -19.66 -10.37 5.02
CA LEU A 415 -18.32 -9.84 5.07
C LEU A 415 -17.52 -10.72 6.03
N ILE A 416 -16.57 -11.47 5.48
CA ILE A 416 -15.67 -12.34 6.24
C ILE A 416 -14.36 -11.59 6.45
N ALA A 417 -13.94 -11.48 7.72
CA ALA A 417 -12.75 -10.73 8.10
C ALA A 417 -11.44 -11.46 7.76
N ASN A 418 -11.49 -12.78 7.53
CA ASN A 418 -10.34 -13.68 7.36
C ASN A 418 -9.29 -13.53 8.47
N TYR A 419 -9.74 -13.22 9.69
CA TYR A 419 -8.87 -12.83 10.79
C TYR A 419 -7.85 -13.92 11.16
N PHE A 420 -8.16 -15.20 10.99
CA PHE A 420 -7.22 -16.29 11.33
C PHE A 420 -6.28 -16.68 10.19
N ASP A 421 -6.35 -16.01 9.05
CA ASP A 421 -5.54 -16.30 7.87
C ASP A 421 -4.71 -15.08 7.45
N SER A 422 -3.46 -15.01 7.90
CA SER A 422 -2.53 -13.93 7.54
C SER A 422 -2.15 -13.93 6.04
N SER A 423 -2.46 -15.00 5.30
CA SER A 423 -2.37 -14.99 3.83
C SER A 423 -3.63 -14.40 3.19
N TYR A 424 -4.76 -14.37 3.89
CA TYR A 424 -6.11 -14.05 3.41
C TYR A 424 -6.66 -14.96 2.29
N LEU A 425 -5.83 -15.81 1.67
CA LEU A 425 -6.14 -16.51 0.43
C LEU A 425 -6.84 -17.85 0.59
N ARG A 426 -6.98 -18.42 1.80
CA ARG A 426 -7.43 -19.81 1.95
C ARG A 426 -8.86 -20.06 1.53
N ASN A 427 -9.77 -19.18 1.95
CA ASN A 427 -11.18 -19.23 1.53
C ASN A 427 -11.29 -19.11 0.01
N GLU A 428 -10.54 -18.19 -0.57
CA GLU A 428 -10.52 -17.98 -2.02
C GLU A 428 -9.94 -19.18 -2.77
N LEU A 429 -8.87 -19.79 -2.25
CA LEU A 429 -8.23 -20.95 -2.86
C LEU A 429 -9.12 -22.19 -2.82
N ALA A 430 -9.88 -22.39 -1.74
CA ALA A 430 -10.89 -23.45 -1.67
C ALA A 430 -12.00 -23.27 -2.71
N ASN A 431 -12.43 -22.02 -2.96
CA ASN A 431 -13.40 -21.71 -4.02
C ASN A 431 -12.80 -21.94 -5.40
N TYR A 432 -11.56 -21.50 -5.66
CA TYR A 432 -10.85 -21.75 -6.92
C TYR A 432 -10.73 -23.24 -7.23
N LEU A 433 -10.32 -24.05 -6.24
CA LEU A 433 -10.26 -25.51 -6.39
C LEU A 433 -11.65 -26.09 -6.70
N SER A 434 -12.69 -25.59 -6.04
CA SER A 434 -14.06 -26.01 -6.30
C SER A 434 -14.52 -25.65 -7.71
N GLU A 435 -14.18 -24.46 -8.22
CA GLU A 435 -14.44 -24.04 -9.59
C GLU A 435 -13.72 -24.95 -10.60
N CYS A 436 -12.43 -25.23 -10.39
CA CYS A 436 -11.64 -26.13 -11.24
C CYS A 436 -12.25 -27.53 -11.36
N LEU A 437 -12.94 -27.99 -10.31
CA LEU A 437 -13.58 -29.29 -10.23
C LEU A 437 -15.07 -29.27 -10.66
N ASP A 438 -15.65 -28.13 -11.07
CA ASP A 438 -17.10 -27.93 -11.24
C ASP A 438 -17.90 -28.40 -10.00
N LEU A 439 -17.37 -28.10 -8.82
CA LEU A 439 -18.04 -28.23 -7.54
C LEU A 439 -18.73 -26.91 -7.19
N TYR A 440 -19.89 -27.01 -6.55
CA TYR A 440 -20.60 -25.83 -6.06
C TYR A 440 -19.72 -25.06 -5.07
N HIS A 441 -19.45 -23.79 -5.40
CA HIS A 441 -18.76 -22.81 -4.58
C HIS A 441 -19.60 -21.54 -4.40
N VAL A 442 -19.21 -20.73 -3.42
CA VAL A 442 -19.83 -19.44 -3.13
C VAL A 442 -19.10 -18.36 -3.94
N ASN A 443 -19.84 -17.43 -4.56
CA ASN A 443 -19.20 -16.29 -5.19
C ASN A 443 -18.78 -15.29 -4.12
N GLY A 444 -17.54 -14.85 -4.18
CA GLY A 444 -17.04 -13.78 -3.33
C GLY A 444 -15.88 -13.04 -3.99
N GLN A 445 -15.54 -11.90 -3.41
CA GLN A 445 -14.43 -11.06 -3.85
C GLN A 445 -13.88 -10.26 -2.67
N PHE A 446 -12.57 -10.00 -2.69
CA PHE A 446 -11.93 -9.12 -1.72
C PHE A 446 -12.34 -7.66 -1.90
N VAL A 447 -12.57 -7.00 -0.77
CA VAL A 447 -12.95 -5.60 -0.66
C VAL A 447 -12.25 -4.95 0.53
N ASN A 448 -12.09 -3.64 0.51
CA ASN A 448 -11.76 -2.88 1.72
C ASN A 448 -13.06 -2.44 2.42
N LEU A 449 -13.11 -2.56 3.74
CA LEU A 449 -14.23 -2.08 4.55
C LEU A 449 -13.90 -0.73 5.18
N VAL A 450 -14.82 0.22 5.04
CA VAL A 450 -14.89 1.45 5.83
C VAL A 450 -16.18 1.40 6.64
N LEU A 451 -16.08 1.14 7.94
CA LEU A 451 -17.20 1.03 8.86
C LEU A 451 -17.33 2.33 9.66
N ASN A 452 -18.49 2.98 9.62
CA ASN A 452 -18.76 4.25 10.30
C ASN A 452 -17.71 5.35 10.03
N GLY A 453 -17.19 5.40 8.80
CA GLY A 453 -16.14 6.36 8.40
C GLY A 453 -14.73 5.97 8.85
N GLN A 454 -14.54 4.80 9.45
CA GLN A 454 -13.24 4.28 9.85
C GLN A 454 -12.81 3.14 8.95
N TYR A 455 -11.59 3.20 8.43
CA TYR A 455 -10.99 2.08 7.71
C TYR A 455 -10.87 0.87 8.66
N ASN A 456 -11.45 -0.25 8.25
CA ASN A 456 -11.50 -1.50 9.02
C ASN A 456 -10.69 -2.62 8.36
N GLY A 457 -10.14 -2.39 7.16
CA GLY A 457 -9.24 -3.35 6.54
C GLY A 457 -9.80 -4.17 5.40
N LEU A 458 -9.08 -5.23 5.04
CA LEU A 458 -9.35 -6.17 3.96
C LEU A 458 -10.40 -7.20 4.38
N TYR A 459 -11.47 -7.37 3.62
CA TYR A 459 -12.54 -8.34 3.86
C TYR A 459 -12.81 -9.16 2.61
N TRP A 460 -13.38 -10.34 2.80
CA TRP A 460 -13.96 -11.14 1.71
C TRP A 460 -15.48 -10.98 1.71
N LEU A 461 -16.00 -10.27 0.71
CA LEU A 461 -17.44 -10.07 0.50
C LEU A 461 -17.98 -11.22 -0.34
N ALA A 462 -18.91 -11.97 0.21
CA ALA A 462 -19.52 -13.10 -0.49
C ALA A 462 -21.04 -13.08 -0.35
N GLU A 463 -21.72 -13.76 -1.25
CA GLU A 463 -23.14 -14.06 -1.06
C GLU A 463 -23.35 -15.08 0.07
N SER A 464 -24.54 -15.12 0.66
CA SER A 464 -24.87 -16.19 1.61
C SER A 464 -25.10 -17.53 0.89
N ILE A 465 -24.66 -18.63 1.53
CA ILE A 465 -24.83 -20.00 1.04
C ILE A 465 -26.28 -20.30 0.64
N LYS A 466 -26.44 -20.93 -0.52
CA LYS A 466 -27.71 -21.40 -1.09
C LYS A 466 -27.78 -22.93 -1.19
N VAL A 467 -28.97 -23.50 -1.44
CA VAL A 467 -29.17 -24.94 -1.64
C VAL A 467 -28.41 -25.46 -2.87
N ASP A 468 -28.19 -24.65 -3.90
CA ASP A 468 -27.42 -25.11 -5.06
C ASP A 468 -26.67 -24.01 -5.82
N LYS A 469 -25.91 -24.43 -6.84
CA LYS A 469 -25.17 -23.52 -7.73
C LYS A 469 -26.07 -22.59 -8.54
N ASN A 470 -27.33 -22.97 -8.78
CA ASN A 470 -28.33 -22.11 -9.42
C ASN A 470 -28.96 -21.11 -8.44
N ARG A 471 -28.44 -21.02 -7.21
CA ARG A 471 -28.87 -20.08 -6.17
C ARG A 471 -30.33 -20.26 -5.78
N ILE A 472 -30.82 -21.50 -5.85
CA ILE A 472 -32.12 -21.86 -5.32
C ILE A 472 -31.99 -21.80 -3.80
N ASN A 473 -32.52 -20.76 -3.15
CA ASN A 473 -32.97 -20.88 -1.76
C ASN A 473 -34.46 -20.62 -1.72
N ILE A 474 -35.11 -21.24 -0.74
CA ILE A 474 -36.55 -21.21 -0.54
C ILE A 474 -37.00 -19.75 -0.36
N ASP A 475 -37.63 -19.23 -1.41
CA ASP A 475 -38.69 -18.22 -1.43
C ASP A 475 -38.51 -17.00 -0.51
N ASP A 476 -38.23 -15.84 -1.10
CA ASP A 476 -38.06 -14.55 -0.40
C ASP A 476 -39.36 -13.92 0.10
N GLY A 477 -40.45 -14.70 0.26
CA GLY A 477 -41.68 -14.18 0.85
C GLY A 477 -43.02 -14.87 0.57
N LYS A 478 -43.13 -16.04 -0.05
CA LYS A 478 -44.42 -16.79 -0.04
C LYS A 478 -44.45 -17.80 1.10
N LYS A 479 -45.01 -17.36 2.22
CA LYS A 479 -45.55 -18.24 3.27
C LYS A 479 -46.60 -19.16 2.64
N GLY A 480 -46.29 -20.45 2.56
CA GLY A 480 -47.23 -21.47 2.12
C GLY A 480 -46.51 -22.72 1.62
N MET A 481 -46.22 -23.64 2.54
CA MET A 481 -46.14 -25.06 2.20
C MET A 481 -47.31 -25.74 2.90
N THR A 482 -47.93 -26.71 2.23
CA THR A 482 -48.87 -27.63 2.88
C THR A 482 -48.09 -28.69 3.67
N ASP A 483 -48.73 -29.37 4.64
CA ASP A 483 -48.07 -30.37 5.51
C ASP A 483 -47.40 -31.53 4.73
N ASP A 484 -47.84 -31.75 3.48
CA ASP A 484 -47.39 -32.83 2.60
C ASP A 484 -46.28 -32.41 1.61
N GLU A 485 -45.95 -31.13 1.51
CA GLU A 485 -44.91 -30.66 0.60
C GLU A 485 -43.51 -30.83 1.22
N ASP A 486 -42.55 -31.19 0.37
CA ASP A 486 -41.14 -31.26 0.74
C ASP A 486 -40.31 -30.43 -0.27
N LYS A 487 -39.30 -29.73 0.23
CA LYS A 487 -38.42 -28.85 -0.55
C LYS A 487 -36.99 -29.27 -0.33
N ASP A 488 -36.11 -28.81 -1.21
CA ASP A 488 -34.69 -29.05 -1.08
C ASP A 488 -34.15 -28.52 0.26
N TYR A 489 -33.09 -29.13 0.75
CA TYR A 489 -32.51 -28.83 2.05
C TYR A 489 -31.10 -28.28 1.87
N LEU A 490 -30.77 -27.24 2.62
CA LEU A 490 -29.40 -26.85 2.91
C LEU A 490 -29.11 -27.31 4.34
N ILE A 491 -28.10 -28.15 4.50
CA ILE A 491 -27.79 -28.79 5.76
C ILE A 491 -26.34 -28.52 6.11
N GLU A 492 -26.09 -28.31 7.39
CA GLU A 492 -24.77 -28.22 7.97
C GLU A 492 -24.62 -29.34 9.00
N ILE A 493 -23.45 -30.00 9.01
CA ILE A 493 -23.00 -30.81 10.14
C ILE A 493 -21.98 -29.98 10.90
N ASP A 494 -22.36 -29.56 12.12
CA ASP A 494 -21.48 -28.81 13.03
C ASP A 494 -21.75 -29.18 14.49
N THR A 495 -20.67 -29.46 15.21
CA THR A 495 -20.60 -29.62 16.66
C THR A 495 -21.15 -28.45 17.48
N ASN A 496 -21.14 -27.20 16.98
CA ASN A 496 -21.73 -26.05 17.69
C ASN A 496 -23.23 -26.22 17.90
N TYR A 497 -23.88 -26.95 16.99
CA TYR A 497 -25.25 -27.44 17.13
C TYR A 497 -26.26 -26.37 17.56
N ASP A 498 -26.21 -25.20 16.93
CA ASP A 498 -26.83 -23.96 17.41
C ASP A 498 -27.97 -23.40 16.55
N GLU A 499 -28.31 -24.10 15.48
CA GLU A 499 -29.53 -23.83 14.71
C GLU A 499 -30.79 -24.30 15.44
N PRO A 500 -31.96 -23.69 15.16
CA PRO A 500 -33.21 -24.10 15.79
C PRO A 500 -33.69 -25.47 15.32
N ILE A 501 -33.42 -25.84 14.06
CA ILE A 501 -33.79 -27.15 13.50
C ILE A 501 -32.57 -28.04 13.40
N LYS A 502 -32.49 -29.01 14.30
CA LYS A 502 -31.33 -29.88 14.47
C LYS A 502 -31.70 -31.24 15.02
N PHE A 503 -30.88 -32.26 14.73
CA PHE A 503 -30.99 -33.59 15.32
C PHE A 503 -29.63 -34.31 15.28
N ILE A 504 -29.45 -35.28 16.17
CA ILE A 504 -28.32 -36.21 16.16
C ILE A 504 -28.76 -37.47 15.41
N SER A 505 -27.98 -37.94 14.44
CA SER A 505 -28.32 -39.17 13.70
C SER A 505 -28.21 -40.40 14.58
N ASN A 506 -29.04 -41.42 14.31
CA ASN A 506 -29.13 -42.59 15.19
C ASN A 506 -27.93 -43.53 15.07
N ILE A 507 -27.25 -43.56 13.91
CA ILE A 507 -26.18 -44.52 13.64
C ILE A 507 -24.84 -43.89 13.95
N ARG A 508 -24.45 -42.84 13.23
CA ARG A 508 -23.13 -42.21 13.42
C ARG A 508 -23.05 -41.16 14.53
N ARG A 509 -24.18 -40.84 15.17
CA ARG A 509 -24.29 -39.77 16.18
C ARG A 509 -23.80 -38.40 15.67
N LEU A 510 -24.08 -38.10 14.40
CA LEU A 510 -23.66 -36.84 13.77
C LEU A 510 -24.66 -35.70 14.04
N PRO A 511 -24.19 -34.47 14.31
CA PRO A 511 -25.04 -33.30 14.59
C PRO A 511 -25.51 -32.61 13.30
N TYR A 512 -26.69 -32.99 12.80
CA TYR A 512 -27.29 -32.38 11.59
C TYR A 512 -28.10 -31.13 11.94
N MET A 513 -27.98 -30.07 11.13
CA MET A 513 -28.72 -28.82 11.26
C MET A 513 -29.28 -28.36 9.91
N ILE A 514 -30.54 -27.94 9.86
CA ILE A 514 -31.18 -27.44 8.64
C ILE A 514 -31.07 -25.91 8.62
N LYS A 515 -30.39 -25.36 7.61
CA LYS A 515 -30.11 -23.91 7.49
C LYS A 515 -31.19 -23.12 6.73
N ASN A 516 -32.06 -23.79 5.98
CA ASN A 516 -33.14 -23.18 5.21
C ASN A 516 -34.52 -23.51 5.81
N ASP A 517 -34.73 -23.00 7.01
CA ASP A 517 -35.81 -23.38 7.94
C ASP A 517 -37.02 -22.44 7.97
N ASP A 518 -37.04 -21.38 7.15
CA ASP A 518 -38.02 -20.28 7.14
C ASP A 518 -39.53 -20.69 7.13
N TYR A 519 -39.86 -21.96 6.85
CA TYR A 519 -41.23 -22.50 6.79
C TYR A 519 -41.52 -23.60 7.82
N MET A 520 -40.48 -24.04 8.53
CA MET A 520 -40.56 -25.10 9.52
C MET A 520 -40.75 -24.54 10.93
N ILE A 521 -40.47 -23.26 11.14
CA ILE A 521 -40.61 -22.56 12.43
C ILE A 521 -41.73 -21.52 12.32
N ASP A 522 -42.53 -21.41 13.38
CA ASP A 522 -43.49 -20.35 13.54
C ASP A 522 -42.79 -19.04 13.95
N ASP A 523 -43.03 -17.96 13.20
CA ASP A 523 -42.37 -16.68 13.43
C ASP A 523 -42.70 -16.04 14.77
N GLU A 524 -43.89 -16.30 15.32
CA GLU A 524 -44.37 -15.73 16.58
C GLU A 524 -43.92 -16.57 17.77
N THR A 525 -44.13 -17.89 17.72
CA THR A 525 -43.83 -18.78 18.86
C THR A 525 -42.38 -19.25 18.89
N LYS A 526 -41.66 -19.18 17.76
CA LYS A 526 -40.33 -19.78 17.55
C LYS A 526 -40.31 -21.30 17.71
N GLU A 527 -41.45 -21.96 17.67
CA GLU A 527 -41.57 -23.42 17.73
C GLU A 527 -41.70 -24.05 16.34
N LEU A 528 -41.40 -25.35 16.23
CA LEU A 528 -41.65 -26.11 15.00
C LEU A 528 -43.15 -26.18 14.69
N THR A 529 -43.53 -25.82 13.46
CA THR A 529 -44.88 -26.01 12.92
C THR A 529 -45.20 -27.50 12.76
N THR A 530 -46.47 -27.86 12.61
CA THR A 530 -46.88 -29.26 12.34
C THR A 530 -46.20 -29.81 11.08
N GLY A 531 -46.26 -29.07 9.96
CA GLY A 531 -45.53 -29.40 8.73
C GLY A 531 -44.01 -29.41 8.92
N GLY A 532 -43.46 -28.51 9.73
CA GLY A 532 -42.05 -28.50 10.12
C GLY A 532 -41.61 -29.78 10.83
N LYS A 533 -42.39 -30.25 11.81
CA LYS A 533 -42.16 -31.53 12.51
C LYS A 533 -42.20 -32.71 11.53
N ALA A 534 -43.23 -32.77 10.67
CA ALA A 534 -43.35 -33.83 9.67
C ALA A 534 -42.17 -33.85 8.69
N ARG A 535 -41.74 -32.68 8.21
CA ARG A 535 -40.58 -32.54 7.31
C ARG A 535 -39.28 -32.97 7.99
N LEU A 536 -39.07 -32.57 9.24
CA LEU A 536 -37.90 -32.99 10.03
C LEU A 536 -37.85 -34.52 10.18
N GLU A 537 -38.98 -35.16 10.51
CA GLU A 537 -39.03 -36.63 10.63
C GLU A 537 -38.77 -37.35 9.30
N ARG A 538 -39.30 -36.83 8.18
CA ARG A 538 -38.95 -37.37 6.84
C ARG A 538 -37.46 -37.25 6.57
N PHE A 539 -36.85 -36.13 6.93
CA PHE A 539 -35.41 -35.91 6.75
C PHE A 539 -34.56 -36.84 7.64
N LYS A 540 -34.92 -37.00 8.92
CA LYS A 540 -34.29 -37.98 9.83
C LYS A 540 -34.32 -39.39 9.25
N ASN A 541 -35.46 -39.81 8.70
CA ASN A 541 -35.60 -41.12 8.06
C ASN A 541 -34.68 -41.29 6.84
N ARG A 542 -34.50 -40.25 6.02
CA ARG A 542 -33.55 -40.26 4.89
C ARG A 542 -32.11 -40.43 5.36
N ILE A 543 -31.70 -39.68 6.39
CA ILE A 543 -30.37 -39.80 6.98
C ILE A 543 -30.17 -41.20 7.58
N ASN A 544 -31.13 -41.71 8.34
CA ASN A 544 -31.05 -43.06 8.89
C ASN A 544 -30.90 -44.12 7.80
N ASN A 545 -31.65 -44.02 6.70
CA ASN A 545 -31.53 -44.94 5.58
C ASN A 545 -30.15 -44.83 4.91
N LEU A 546 -29.65 -43.62 4.71
CA LEU A 546 -28.32 -43.39 4.14
C LEU A 546 -27.21 -43.99 5.03
N GLU A 547 -27.25 -43.72 6.32
CA GLU A 547 -26.24 -44.20 7.26
C GLU A 547 -26.23 -45.73 7.39
N LYS A 548 -27.39 -46.41 7.26
CA LYS A 548 -27.44 -47.88 7.18
C LYS A 548 -26.72 -48.43 5.96
N LEU A 549 -26.81 -47.76 4.82
CA LEU A 549 -26.13 -48.22 3.59
C LEU A 549 -24.63 -47.97 3.67
N LEU A 550 -24.23 -46.82 4.20
CA LEU A 550 -22.81 -46.49 4.34
C LEU A 550 -22.12 -47.26 5.47
N TYR A 551 -22.84 -47.59 6.54
CA TYR A 551 -22.30 -48.20 7.76
C TYR A 551 -23.20 -49.37 8.23
N PRO A 552 -23.29 -50.46 7.47
CA PRO A 552 -24.25 -51.55 7.76
C PRO A 552 -23.92 -52.31 9.05
N ASP A 553 -22.64 -52.39 9.42
CA ASP A 553 -22.16 -53.09 10.62
C ASP A 553 -21.64 -52.10 11.69
N PHE A 554 -22.24 -50.91 11.78
CA PHE A 554 -21.85 -49.95 12.81
C PHE A 554 -22.26 -50.47 14.20
N GLU A 555 -21.29 -50.94 14.97
CA GLU A 555 -21.47 -51.32 16.37
C GLU A 555 -21.35 -50.07 17.26
N ASP A 556 -22.41 -49.74 18.00
CA ASP A 556 -22.41 -48.65 18.98
C ASP A 556 -21.35 -49.00 20.06
N VAL A 557 -20.32 -48.19 20.19
CA VAL A 557 -19.30 -48.40 21.22
C VAL A 557 -19.89 -47.91 22.53
N GLU A 558 -20.29 -48.84 23.40
CA GLU A 558 -20.77 -48.63 24.78
C GLU A 558 -21.49 -47.29 25.03
N ASP A 559 -22.82 -47.34 24.92
CA ASP A 559 -23.83 -46.44 25.50
C ASP A 559 -23.27 -45.25 26.31
N ILE A 560 -22.79 -44.24 25.59
CA ILE A 560 -22.74 -42.88 26.13
C ILE A 560 -24.21 -42.47 26.09
N GLY A 561 -24.92 -42.66 27.22
CA GLY A 561 -26.37 -42.52 27.32
C GLY A 561 -26.90 -41.27 26.61
N VAL A 562 -28.19 -41.28 26.24
CA VAL A 562 -28.87 -40.19 25.51
C VAL A 562 -28.33 -38.83 25.97
N ILE A 563 -27.56 -38.18 25.11
CA ILE A 563 -27.00 -36.85 25.40
C ILE A 563 -28.16 -35.87 25.29
N GLU A 564 -28.89 -35.70 26.38
CA GLU A 564 -29.99 -34.73 26.52
C GLU A 564 -29.44 -33.31 26.79
N ASP A 565 -28.18 -33.19 27.24
CA ASP A 565 -27.51 -31.93 27.57
C ASP A 565 -26.18 -31.75 26.80
N ILE A 566 -26.06 -30.62 26.11
CA ILE A 566 -25.04 -30.29 25.10
C ILE A 566 -23.70 -29.89 25.75
N THR A 567 -23.64 -29.78 27.08
CA THR A 567 -22.43 -29.39 27.82
C THR A 567 -21.35 -30.49 27.90
N GLU A 568 -21.66 -31.73 27.48
CA GLU A 568 -20.72 -32.86 27.43
C GLU A 568 -20.14 -33.13 26.01
N LEU A 569 -19.94 -32.07 25.21
CA LEU A 569 -19.36 -32.15 23.86
C LEU A 569 -17.96 -32.81 23.78
N ASP A 570 -17.23 -32.91 24.90
CA ASP A 570 -15.97 -33.66 24.97
C ASP A 570 -16.15 -35.18 24.77
N ASN A 571 -17.36 -35.73 24.97
CA ASN A 571 -17.66 -37.14 24.72
C ASN A 571 -17.87 -37.47 23.23
N ILE A 572 -18.32 -36.51 22.39
CA ILE A 572 -18.46 -36.67 20.94
C ILE A 572 -17.08 -36.75 20.24
N LYS A 573 -16.00 -36.30 20.89
CA LYS A 573 -14.62 -36.45 20.39
C LYS A 573 -14.17 -37.92 20.27
N ARG A 574 -14.97 -38.89 20.73
CA ARG A 574 -14.69 -40.32 20.66
C ARG A 574 -15.60 -41.08 19.69
N ILE A 575 -16.06 -40.48 18.59
CA ILE A 575 -16.69 -41.30 17.54
C ILE A 575 -15.63 -42.26 17.00
N ASN A 576 -15.84 -43.56 17.25
CA ASN A 576 -14.91 -44.60 16.85
C ASN A 576 -14.92 -44.73 15.31
N THR A 577 -13.93 -44.14 14.67
CA THR A 577 -13.75 -44.17 13.20
C THR A 577 -13.24 -45.53 12.68
N ASN A 578 -12.92 -46.48 13.56
CA ASN A 578 -12.03 -47.59 13.24
C ASN A 578 -12.68 -48.95 12.93
N LYS A 579 -14.02 -49.06 12.85
CA LYS A 579 -14.67 -50.27 12.34
C LYS A 579 -15.89 -49.94 11.49
N CYS A 580 -15.69 -49.97 10.17
CA CYS A 580 -16.79 -50.00 9.21
C CYS A 580 -16.46 -51.05 8.15
N SER A 581 -17.43 -51.86 7.76
CA SER A 581 -17.34 -52.77 6.62
C SER A 581 -17.43 -52.01 5.29
N VAL A 582 -17.39 -52.75 4.17
CA VAL A 582 -17.65 -52.17 2.84
C VAL A 582 -19.11 -51.71 2.79
N PRO A 583 -19.41 -50.48 2.34
CA PRO A 583 -20.78 -49.99 2.26
C PRO A 583 -21.61 -50.75 1.21
N ASP A 584 -22.93 -50.73 1.37
CA ASP A 584 -23.87 -51.19 0.33
C ASP A 584 -23.90 -50.17 -0.82
N GLU A 585 -23.38 -50.56 -1.98
CA GLU A 585 -23.30 -49.75 -3.21
C GLU A 585 -24.63 -49.12 -3.68
N SER A 586 -25.78 -49.56 -3.18
CA SER A 586 -27.05 -48.88 -3.41
C SER A 586 -27.12 -47.47 -2.81
N TYR A 587 -26.19 -47.09 -1.92
CA TYR A 587 -26.04 -45.71 -1.43
C TYR A 587 -25.87 -44.70 -2.58
N ASN A 588 -25.35 -45.13 -3.74
CA ASN A 588 -25.18 -44.32 -4.96
C ASN A 588 -26.50 -43.78 -5.56
N LYS A 589 -27.64 -44.35 -5.14
CA LYS A 589 -28.97 -43.84 -5.49
C LYS A 589 -29.40 -42.65 -4.61
N ILE A 590 -28.74 -42.48 -3.47
CA ILE A 590 -29.07 -41.50 -2.42
C ILE A 590 -27.99 -40.42 -2.33
N ILE A 591 -26.72 -40.73 -2.59
CA ILE A 591 -25.62 -39.77 -2.65
C ILE A 591 -25.22 -39.50 -4.10
N ASP A 592 -24.86 -38.25 -4.37
CA ASP A 592 -24.10 -37.86 -5.56
C ASP A 592 -22.59 -38.04 -5.32
N ILE A 593 -22.07 -39.21 -5.68
CA ILE A 593 -20.67 -39.62 -5.50
C ILE A 593 -19.71 -38.55 -6.04
N ASP A 594 -20.05 -37.94 -7.18
CA ASP A 594 -19.18 -36.97 -7.85
C ASP A 594 -18.91 -35.77 -6.94
N THR A 595 -19.96 -35.20 -6.36
CA THR A 595 -19.82 -34.04 -5.45
C THR A 595 -19.07 -34.38 -4.17
N PHE A 596 -19.28 -35.57 -3.60
CA PHE A 596 -18.56 -36.02 -2.39
C PHE A 596 -17.08 -36.26 -2.68
N ALA A 597 -16.76 -36.88 -3.82
CA ALA A 597 -15.38 -37.12 -4.23
C ALA A 597 -14.64 -35.80 -4.51
N LYS A 598 -15.28 -34.85 -5.21
CA LYS A 598 -14.73 -33.50 -5.44
C LYS A 598 -14.54 -32.73 -4.14
N LEU A 599 -15.53 -32.74 -3.24
CA LEU A 599 -15.40 -32.07 -1.93
C LEU A 599 -14.26 -32.67 -1.11
N TRP A 600 -14.05 -34.00 -1.16
CA TRP A 600 -12.90 -34.63 -0.53
C TRP A 600 -11.57 -34.09 -1.08
N VAL A 601 -11.44 -34.01 -2.41
CA VAL A 601 -10.22 -33.49 -3.06
C VAL A 601 -9.91 -32.08 -2.57
N VAL A 602 -10.89 -31.17 -2.55
CA VAL A 602 -10.67 -29.79 -2.07
C VAL A 602 -10.21 -29.78 -0.61
N ASN A 603 -10.90 -30.51 0.27
CA ASN A 603 -10.57 -30.53 1.69
C ASN A 603 -9.22 -31.19 1.99
N GLU A 604 -8.84 -32.22 1.25
CA GLU A 604 -7.56 -32.91 1.42
C GLU A 604 -6.40 -32.02 0.96
N ILE A 605 -6.53 -31.36 -0.20
CA ILE A 605 -5.53 -30.38 -0.68
C ILE A 605 -5.39 -29.22 0.30
N MET A 606 -6.52 -28.63 0.72
CA MET A 606 -6.55 -27.53 1.67
C MET A 606 -6.28 -27.96 3.13
N SER A 607 -6.07 -29.26 3.37
CA SER A 607 -5.83 -29.83 4.71
C SER A 607 -6.81 -29.34 5.77
N ASN A 608 -8.10 -29.25 5.42
CA ASN A 608 -9.11 -28.80 6.36
C ASN A 608 -9.37 -29.90 7.40
N LEU A 609 -8.59 -29.90 8.49
CA LEU A 609 -8.69 -30.92 9.53
C LEU A 609 -9.96 -30.81 10.37
N ASP A 610 -10.75 -29.73 10.26
CA ASP A 610 -12.08 -29.70 10.85
C ASP A 610 -12.94 -30.83 10.28
N PHE A 611 -12.70 -31.32 9.05
CA PHE A 611 -13.35 -32.51 8.47
C PHE A 611 -12.96 -33.84 9.13
N ARG A 612 -12.00 -33.87 10.06
CA ARG A 612 -11.77 -35.06 10.91
C ARG A 612 -12.82 -35.17 12.01
N ASN A 613 -13.39 -34.05 12.41
CA ASN A 613 -14.50 -33.95 13.33
C ASN A 613 -15.76 -33.51 12.56
N PRO A 614 -16.95 -33.64 13.14
CA PRO A 614 -18.14 -33.24 12.42
C PRO A 614 -18.40 -31.73 12.48
N ARG A 615 -17.56 -30.93 11.79
CA ARG A 615 -17.55 -29.47 11.90
C ARG A 615 -17.52 -28.76 10.54
N SER A 616 -18.37 -27.73 10.39
CA SER A 616 -18.45 -26.82 9.24
C SER A 616 -18.61 -27.50 7.86
N VAL A 617 -19.31 -28.64 7.81
CA VAL A 617 -19.55 -29.37 6.55
C VAL A 617 -20.95 -29.09 6.02
N PHE A 618 -21.03 -28.49 4.83
CA PHE A 618 -22.29 -28.24 4.14
C PHE A 618 -22.61 -29.31 3.10
N PHE A 619 -23.90 -29.63 3.00
CA PHE A 619 -24.44 -30.48 1.97
C PHE A 619 -25.87 -30.07 1.69
N THR A 620 -26.33 -30.50 0.54
CA THR A 620 -27.62 -30.13 0.00
C THR A 620 -28.37 -31.41 -0.32
N TYR A 621 -29.68 -31.40 -0.18
CA TYR A 621 -30.53 -32.52 -0.60
C TYR A 621 -31.54 -32.02 -1.61
N GLU A 622 -31.42 -32.52 -2.84
CA GLU A 622 -32.26 -32.15 -3.96
C GLU A 622 -33.43 -33.14 -4.09
N MET A 623 -34.64 -32.65 -3.90
CA MET A 623 -35.88 -33.42 -3.98
C MET A 623 -36.09 -34.04 -5.37
N LYS A 624 -35.75 -33.28 -6.42
CA LYS A 624 -35.95 -33.70 -7.82
C LYS A 624 -35.16 -34.97 -8.17
N THR A 625 -33.92 -35.06 -7.68
CA THR A 625 -33.03 -36.20 -7.93
C THR A 625 -33.02 -37.21 -6.79
N ASN A 626 -33.61 -36.86 -5.64
CA ASN A 626 -33.57 -37.63 -4.41
C ASN A 626 -32.12 -37.90 -3.94
N LYS A 627 -31.23 -36.92 -4.14
CA LYS A 627 -29.80 -37.07 -3.84
C LYS A 627 -29.28 -36.03 -2.86
N PHE A 628 -28.41 -36.49 -1.96
CA PHE A 628 -27.50 -35.65 -1.20
C PHE A 628 -26.29 -35.28 -2.06
N LYS A 629 -25.96 -34.01 -2.10
CA LYS A 629 -24.81 -33.45 -2.79
C LYS A 629 -23.92 -32.74 -1.77
N ALA A 630 -22.62 -32.96 -1.84
CA ALA A 630 -21.68 -32.33 -0.94
C ALA A 630 -21.37 -30.90 -1.37
N GLY A 631 -21.11 -30.02 -0.39
CA GLY A 631 -20.80 -28.61 -0.62
C GLY A 631 -21.98 -27.65 -0.37
N PRO A 632 -21.73 -26.33 -0.48
CA PRO A 632 -20.49 -25.74 -1.00
C PRO A 632 -19.35 -25.76 0.03
N VAL A 633 -18.14 -25.47 -0.45
CA VAL A 633 -17.01 -25.17 0.44
C VAL A 633 -17.27 -23.88 1.23
N TRP A 634 -16.92 -23.87 2.51
CA TRP A 634 -17.12 -22.74 3.41
C TRP A 634 -16.14 -22.81 4.58
N ASP A 635 -15.68 -21.66 5.09
CA ASP A 635 -14.96 -21.51 6.37
C ASP A 635 -13.57 -22.19 6.41
N TYR A 636 -12.66 -21.78 5.53
CA TYR A 636 -11.30 -22.30 5.40
C TYR A 636 -10.20 -21.37 5.95
N ASP A 637 -10.56 -20.22 6.53
CA ASP A 637 -9.59 -19.30 7.15
C ASP A 637 -8.90 -19.94 8.38
N TYR A 638 -9.59 -20.83 9.10
CA TYR A 638 -9.04 -21.56 10.24
C TYR A 638 -8.41 -22.95 9.92
N ALA A 639 -8.35 -23.37 8.66
CA ALA A 639 -7.86 -24.71 8.29
C ALA A 639 -6.38 -24.92 8.68
N SER A 640 -6.05 -25.94 9.48
CA SER A 640 -4.64 -26.22 9.80
C SER A 640 -3.91 -26.81 8.58
N LEU A 641 -3.03 -26.05 7.92
CA LEU A 641 -2.20 -26.57 6.82
C LEU A 641 -1.05 -27.45 7.35
N TYR A 642 -1.42 -28.54 8.03
CA TYR A 642 -0.49 -29.53 8.54
C TYR A 642 0.16 -30.28 7.37
N LEU A 643 1.47 -30.13 7.22
CA LEU A 643 2.28 -31.02 6.39
C LEU A 643 2.47 -32.33 7.16
N ASN A 644 1.88 -33.41 6.67
CA ASN A 644 2.19 -34.74 7.18
C ASN A 644 3.49 -35.22 6.50
N GLU A 645 4.51 -35.53 7.28
CA GLU A 645 5.80 -36.03 6.76
C GLU A 645 5.65 -37.38 6.04
N ASP A 646 4.63 -38.17 6.40
CA ASP A 646 4.43 -39.53 5.87
C ASP A 646 3.64 -39.58 4.55
N GLY A 647 3.14 -38.44 4.05
CA GLY A 647 2.34 -38.39 2.82
C GLY A 647 1.00 -39.14 2.90
N GLU A 648 0.48 -39.40 4.11
CA GLU A 648 -0.82 -40.07 4.27
C GLU A 648 -1.99 -39.14 3.92
N LEU A 649 -3.03 -39.73 3.30
CA LEU A 649 -4.36 -39.13 3.18
C LEU A 649 -5.04 -39.08 4.56
N LEU A 650 -5.30 -37.88 5.04
CA LEU A 650 -5.75 -37.60 6.40
C LEU A 650 -7.27 -37.70 6.53
N LEU A 651 -8.02 -37.30 5.50
CA LEU A 651 -9.48 -37.28 5.55
C LEU A 651 -10.11 -38.57 5.02
N SER A 652 -9.36 -39.42 4.32
CA SER A 652 -9.83 -40.75 3.91
C SER A 652 -10.23 -41.63 5.11
N LYS A 653 -9.65 -41.35 6.29
CA LYS A 653 -9.94 -42.03 7.57
C LYS A 653 -11.02 -41.30 8.40
N SER A 654 -11.59 -40.19 7.92
CA SER A 654 -12.59 -39.43 8.66
C SER A 654 -13.95 -40.12 8.71
N ILE A 655 -14.82 -39.68 9.61
CA ILE A 655 -16.19 -40.17 9.74
C ILE A 655 -17.06 -39.91 8.49
N TYR A 656 -16.62 -39.03 7.60
CA TYR A 656 -17.31 -38.73 6.35
C TYR A 656 -16.93 -39.70 5.23
N TYR A 657 -15.67 -40.11 5.20
CA TYR A 657 -15.08 -40.76 4.02
C TYR A 657 -14.57 -42.18 4.27
N ASN A 658 -14.39 -42.62 5.51
CA ASN A 658 -13.84 -43.96 5.81
C ASN A 658 -14.64 -45.12 5.18
N ALA A 659 -15.97 -45.02 5.08
CA ALA A 659 -16.80 -45.98 4.34
C ALA A 659 -16.68 -45.80 2.83
N LEU A 660 -16.68 -44.54 2.35
CA LEU A 660 -16.59 -44.23 0.92
C LEU A 660 -15.27 -44.72 0.30
N PHE A 661 -14.14 -44.61 1.00
CA PHE A 661 -12.85 -45.15 0.51
C PHE A 661 -12.80 -46.68 0.43
N LYS A 662 -13.81 -47.38 0.96
CA LYS A 662 -13.96 -48.83 0.80
C LYS A 662 -14.91 -49.19 -0.36
N SER A 663 -15.63 -48.21 -0.92
CA SER A 663 -16.52 -48.40 -2.07
C SER A 663 -15.73 -48.41 -3.38
N PRO A 664 -15.84 -49.49 -4.19
CA PRO A 664 -15.28 -49.50 -5.53
C PRO A 664 -15.82 -48.37 -6.43
N SER A 665 -17.09 -47.98 -6.30
CA SER A 665 -17.67 -46.90 -7.10
C SER A 665 -17.08 -45.54 -6.76
N PHE A 666 -16.84 -45.27 -5.47
CA PHE A 666 -16.20 -44.03 -5.04
C PHE A 666 -14.73 -43.95 -5.50
N ILE A 667 -13.96 -45.03 -5.32
CA ILE A 667 -12.56 -45.09 -5.78
C ILE A 667 -12.47 -44.93 -7.30
N LYS A 668 -13.36 -45.59 -8.06
CA LYS A 668 -13.44 -45.42 -9.51
C LYS A 668 -13.67 -43.95 -9.87
N ARG A 669 -14.63 -43.28 -9.20
CA ARG A 669 -14.93 -41.88 -9.49
C ARG A 669 -13.78 -40.94 -9.14
N LEU A 670 -13.04 -41.18 -8.05
CA LEU A 670 -11.84 -40.39 -7.72
C LEU A 670 -10.79 -40.44 -8.83
N LYS A 671 -10.55 -41.62 -9.41
CA LYS A 671 -9.62 -41.78 -10.55
C LYS A 671 -10.10 -41.02 -11.78
N GLU A 672 -11.39 -41.10 -12.09
CA GLU A 672 -11.98 -40.34 -13.20
C GLU A 672 -11.87 -38.82 -12.98
N ILE A 673 -12.12 -38.33 -11.76
CA ILE A 673 -11.99 -36.91 -11.42
C ILE A 673 -10.55 -36.41 -11.64
N LYS A 674 -9.56 -37.22 -11.26
CA LYS A 674 -8.15 -36.88 -11.51
C LYS A 674 -7.91 -36.63 -12.99
N GLU A 675 -8.31 -37.56 -13.85
CA GLU A 675 -8.11 -37.44 -15.31
C GLU A 675 -8.92 -36.30 -15.92
N GLU A 676 -10.14 -36.06 -15.43
CA GLU A 676 -11.05 -35.05 -15.98
C GLU A 676 -10.69 -33.61 -15.59
N TYR A 677 -10.21 -33.39 -14.37
CA TYR A 677 -10.17 -32.04 -13.79
C TYR A 677 -8.80 -31.57 -13.29
N PHE A 678 -7.85 -32.47 -12.94
CA PHE A 678 -6.62 -32.01 -12.30
C PHE A 678 -5.72 -31.20 -13.25
N GLY A 679 -5.84 -31.40 -14.57
CA GLY A 679 -5.17 -30.56 -15.56
C GLY A 679 -5.63 -29.10 -15.58
N ASN A 680 -6.75 -28.77 -14.93
CA ASN A 680 -7.25 -27.40 -14.79
C ASN A 680 -6.69 -26.68 -13.56
N ILE A 681 -6.02 -27.40 -12.65
CA ILE A 681 -5.55 -26.85 -11.37
C ILE A 681 -4.15 -26.28 -11.53
N ASP A 682 -4.04 -24.95 -11.48
CA ASP A 682 -2.77 -24.22 -11.43
C ASP A 682 -2.73 -23.35 -10.16
N LEU A 683 -2.27 -23.92 -9.05
CA LEU A 683 -2.29 -23.29 -7.73
C LEU A 683 -1.29 -22.13 -7.64
N GLU A 684 -0.06 -22.32 -8.12
CA GLU A 684 1.00 -21.31 -8.02
C GLU A 684 0.60 -20.03 -8.76
N LYS A 685 0.18 -20.16 -10.03
CA LYS A 685 -0.22 -19.02 -10.84
C LYS A 685 -1.42 -18.27 -10.25
N TYR A 686 -2.40 -19.00 -9.71
CA TYR A 686 -3.56 -18.38 -9.07
C TYR A 686 -3.16 -17.60 -7.82
N ILE A 687 -2.33 -18.19 -6.96
CA ILE A 687 -1.83 -17.57 -5.73
C ILE A 687 -1.00 -16.32 -6.07
N ASP A 688 -0.11 -16.39 -7.05
CA ASP A 688 0.70 -15.23 -7.49
C ASP A 688 -0.19 -14.07 -7.95
N SER A 689 -1.15 -14.38 -8.83
CA SER A 689 -2.08 -13.37 -9.35
C SER A 689 -2.91 -12.72 -8.24
N MET A 690 -3.34 -13.49 -7.24
CA MET A 690 -4.13 -12.97 -6.14
C MET A 690 -3.28 -12.20 -5.13
N SER A 691 -2.07 -12.68 -4.81
CA SER A 691 -1.14 -11.98 -3.92
C SER A 691 -0.73 -10.62 -4.49
N GLU A 692 -0.43 -10.53 -5.80
CA GLU A 692 -0.14 -9.24 -6.44
C GLU A 692 -1.32 -8.26 -6.34
N LYS A 693 -2.55 -8.78 -6.41
CA LYS A 693 -3.78 -7.97 -6.29
C LYS A 693 -4.00 -7.47 -4.86
N LEU A 694 -3.65 -8.26 -3.84
CA LEU A 694 -3.95 -7.98 -2.43
C LEU A 694 -2.79 -7.33 -1.66
N SER A 695 -1.55 -7.45 -2.12
CA SER A 695 -0.32 -7.18 -1.34
C SER A 695 -0.37 -5.90 -0.51
N THR A 696 -0.66 -4.76 -1.15
CA THR A 696 -0.75 -3.46 -0.47
C THR A 696 -1.85 -3.44 0.60
N ASP A 697 -3.06 -3.93 0.27
CA ASP A 697 -4.19 -3.94 1.19
C ASP A 697 -3.98 -4.90 2.37
N ALA A 698 -3.37 -6.05 2.12
CA ALA A 698 -3.01 -7.03 3.15
C ALA A 698 -1.91 -6.51 4.09
N GLU A 699 -0.90 -5.80 3.58
CA GLU A 699 0.12 -5.16 4.42
C GLU A 699 -0.48 -4.10 5.35
N TYR A 700 -1.37 -3.25 4.84
CA TYR A 700 -2.10 -2.30 5.69
C TYR A 700 -2.96 -2.98 6.75
N ASP A 701 -3.61 -4.08 6.37
CA ASP A 701 -4.43 -4.85 7.31
C ASP A 701 -3.60 -5.45 8.44
N LEU A 702 -2.45 -6.07 8.13
CA LEU A 702 -1.50 -6.60 9.11
C LEU A 702 -0.88 -5.50 9.98
N LEU A 703 -0.57 -4.33 9.43
CA LEU A 703 -0.09 -3.19 10.22
C LEU A 703 -1.14 -2.69 11.21
N TYR A 704 -2.41 -2.73 10.82
CA TYR A 704 -3.51 -2.20 11.62
C TYR A 704 -3.98 -3.19 12.69
N TRP A 705 -4.12 -4.46 12.34
CA TRP A 705 -4.65 -5.50 13.23
C TRP A 705 -3.59 -6.45 13.81
N GLY A 706 -2.33 -6.32 13.38
CA GLY A 706 -1.23 -7.19 13.79
C GLY A 706 -1.20 -8.53 13.03
N ILE A 707 -0.17 -9.32 13.33
CA ILE A 707 -0.09 -10.70 12.86
C ILE A 707 -0.97 -11.56 13.78
N HIS A 708 -1.98 -12.19 13.21
CA HIS A 708 -2.93 -13.02 13.95
C HIS A 708 -2.31 -14.37 14.35
N GLU A 709 -2.79 -14.96 15.45
CA GLU A 709 -2.39 -16.31 15.86
C GLU A 709 -2.80 -17.30 14.77
N HIS A 710 -1.83 -17.62 13.92
CA HIS A 710 -2.01 -18.52 12.82
C HIS A 710 -2.22 -19.95 13.38
N PRO A 711 -3.23 -20.74 12.94
CA PRO A 711 -3.37 -22.16 13.31
C PRO A 711 -2.18 -23.06 12.89
N LEU A 712 -1.14 -22.49 12.28
CA LEU A 712 0.11 -23.15 11.94
C LEU A 712 1.06 -23.04 13.13
N LYS A 713 1.05 -24.07 13.99
CA LYS A 713 2.04 -24.15 15.06
C LYS A 713 3.45 -24.21 14.45
N GLY A 714 4.26 -23.18 14.71
CA GLY A 714 5.70 -23.17 14.42
C GLY A 714 6.15 -22.37 13.20
N PHE A 715 5.25 -21.75 12.43
CA PHE A 715 5.61 -20.77 11.39
C PHE A 715 5.26 -19.36 11.85
N VAL A 716 6.24 -18.45 11.79
CA VAL A 716 6.05 -17.02 12.07
C VAL A 716 6.64 -16.27 10.88
N GLY A 717 5.79 -15.81 9.98
CA GLY A 717 6.18 -14.90 8.91
C GLY A 717 6.31 -13.47 9.45
N GLU A 718 7.21 -12.69 8.89
CA GLU A 718 7.42 -11.28 9.25
C GLU A 718 6.44 -10.35 8.51
N ASN A 719 5.97 -10.75 7.33
CA ASN A 719 5.07 -9.98 6.49
C ASN A 719 4.08 -10.88 5.71
N HIS A 720 3.16 -10.26 4.96
CA HIS A 720 2.14 -10.96 4.16
C HIS A 720 2.73 -11.98 3.17
N ASN A 721 3.83 -11.62 2.47
CA ASN A 721 4.42 -12.47 1.44
C ASN A 721 4.98 -13.77 2.03
N ASP A 722 5.52 -13.74 3.26
CA ASP A 722 6.00 -14.95 3.93
C ASP A 722 4.86 -15.97 4.12
N TYR A 723 3.66 -15.51 4.49
CA TYR A 723 2.47 -16.36 4.64
C TYR A 723 1.96 -16.88 3.29
N VAL A 724 2.03 -16.07 2.24
CA VAL A 724 1.65 -16.46 0.87
C VAL A 724 2.58 -17.55 0.34
N GLU A 725 3.90 -17.38 0.47
CA GLU A 725 4.88 -18.38 0.03
C GLU A 725 4.75 -19.68 0.81
N PHE A 726 4.50 -19.59 2.13
CA PHE A 726 4.20 -20.78 2.92
C PHE A 726 2.94 -21.50 2.43
N LEU A 727 1.83 -20.77 2.25
CA LEU A 727 0.59 -21.34 1.72
C LEU A 727 0.84 -22.05 0.39
N LYS A 728 1.51 -21.37 -0.55
CA LYS A 728 1.83 -21.89 -1.89
C LYS A 728 2.61 -23.19 -1.84
N LEU A 729 3.67 -23.24 -1.01
CA LEU A 729 4.45 -24.46 -0.81
C LEU A 729 3.56 -25.61 -0.32
N VAL A 730 2.75 -25.36 0.72
CA VAL A 730 1.98 -26.43 1.37
C VAL A 730 0.92 -27.01 0.45
N VAL A 731 0.13 -26.17 -0.21
CA VAL A 731 -0.98 -26.64 -1.07
C VAL A 731 -0.46 -27.37 -2.31
N THR A 732 0.70 -26.97 -2.84
CA THR A 732 1.34 -27.64 -3.98
C THR A 732 1.87 -29.02 -3.60
N VAL A 733 2.50 -29.14 -2.43
CA VAL A 733 2.90 -30.44 -1.87
C VAL A 733 1.67 -31.32 -1.64
N LYS A 734 0.59 -30.76 -1.09
CA LYS A 734 -0.65 -31.50 -0.82
C LYS A 734 -1.33 -31.99 -2.09
N LEU A 735 -1.39 -31.18 -3.14
CA LEU A 735 -1.89 -31.60 -4.45
C LEU A 735 -1.10 -32.81 -4.97
N SER A 736 0.24 -32.77 -4.87
CA SER A 736 1.11 -33.89 -5.28
C SER A 736 0.83 -35.16 -4.46
N VAL A 737 0.67 -35.03 -3.14
CA VAL A 737 0.30 -36.16 -2.25
C VAL A 737 -1.06 -36.75 -2.63
N VAL A 738 -2.06 -35.92 -2.93
CA VAL A 738 -3.39 -36.39 -3.37
C VAL A 738 -3.28 -37.16 -4.69
N ILE A 739 -2.54 -36.64 -5.67
CA ILE A 739 -2.28 -37.28 -6.97
C ILE A 739 -1.66 -38.67 -6.78
N ASP A 740 -0.55 -38.73 -6.04
CA ASP A 740 0.21 -39.97 -5.83
C ASP A 740 -0.61 -41.03 -5.11
N ASN A 741 -1.49 -40.63 -4.18
CA ASN A 741 -2.34 -41.58 -3.47
C ASN A 741 -3.53 -42.04 -4.31
N ILE A 742 -4.13 -41.20 -5.15
CA ILE A 742 -5.17 -41.64 -6.10
C ILE A 742 -4.62 -42.68 -7.07
N ASP A 743 -3.35 -42.57 -7.48
CA ASP A 743 -2.68 -43.56 -8.34
C ASP A 743 -2.42 -44.90 -7.66
N LYS A 744 -2.26 -44.89 -6.33
CA LYS A 744 -2.03 -46.11 -5.53
C LYS A 744 -3.32 -46.87 -5.21
N LEU A 745 -4.42 -46.14 -5.03
CA LEU A 745 -5.78 -46.71 -4.93
C LEU A 745 -6.15 -47.39 -6.24
#